data_AF-A0A818QG23-F1
#
_entry.id   AF-A0A818QG23-F1
#
_cell.length_a   1.000
_cell.length_b   1.000
_cell.length_c   1.000
_cell.angle_alpha   90.00
_cell.angle_beta   90.00
_cell.angle_gamma   90.00
#
_symmetry.space_group_name_H-M   'P 1'
#
loop_
_entity.id
_entity.type
_entity.pdbx_description
1 polymer ?
#
loop_
_entity_poly.entity_id
_entity_poly.type
_entity_poly.pdbx_seq_one_letter_code
_entity_poly.pdbx_strand_id
1 'polypeptide(L)'
;MSTLKEALISNARFAVGNVSERHVVKLMDPTNFISDRSGINGNAGIDGTPGNDGSNGRSGGRGGNGDNGCAGQCGKSGTDSLHALVRLNGTVEKLNMQLNIFKELYDSSEQSVGINWNLANSIKDANYDIQLAQSNETILIKAVGGNGGNGGNGGNGGKGGNGGNGGCGCDGKNGSNSYNQGASGKAGAPGGAGGNGGSGGNGGNGGAGGNGGNAGAGGYVQIQSEDPRLFMLIEVDYRAGMKGKGGKGGKGGSYGVGGRGGDGGSGGGGGRGGPGGSDGLCGKDGADGTDGAAGSRGSYGRKGSDGPIGNDGRTATNGSIQYAIVGIDGNVIEKGTDKYHASVLDYTMTDENKDEIYEPGSDFFITNVKWTNNGAMSLPSGSILSFPSTKYISSDINDVSVLTGANINQTMIDPHRFRCRLNPATTVSIDKPYMRSVEITSEINLLNRSFTGSHVPTTFNCQYPIQIRNVELPNFLGPNQEATIKITLANISTRPYGTCQESAGSIELIFFADSLIEILSGTVEQPYEIKRTGEGCYKINGEISPKSTKDIYFKFILDDDASHQLYESLNWHIHLLLRGTLIEKREDKIRVVPEFNPDVKTDVLLVTNFQTNRSEYLAYEKLFKLFKYSSQIWSIERYGSFHHSGIQWLNTASLIIFICTNSKSAFNIIKPQLFLQHMNSSENAGFICIGDCLPSDFDFAVFDYNKFQFIDSKKKIKCDASNHLWSSFGCRQPDVEKLNAMANELRADYEKQEDHTFLYQVVYDDTEDACSQHCMAAAYGKKYVYKSTLNFQVGNRFIVVNSKSPLLTDSRLPFKLQAPLNMNQQDKVVPSCENTIGINKIDSTSQIEEVIIQDAIHMNSQVGRLLCAILFYQGFEKSLQMIHEKSTLARCIFALDSSEFSFSEIVVSLAMSIIEREYDRGSLEFLSSKRIVKQAVNMSEKVNNITGIKAMEGCNNNWLYLLIQSLYEFIHSKSLMLFPWHAYTNKAKQQQKLK
;
A
#
# COMPACT_ATOMS: atom_id res chain seq x y z
N MET A 1 20.52 -49.35 40.22
CA MET A 1 19.12 -49.08 39.83
C MET A 1 18.28 -50.35 39.59
N SER A 2 18.71 -51.54 40.05
CA SER A 2 17.89 -52.78 40.05
C SER A 2 17.55 -53.32 41.44
N THR A 3 18.20 -52.84 42.51
CA THR A 3 17.99 -53.29 43.89
C THR A 3 17.06 -52.42 44.74
N LEU A 4 16.49 -51.34 44.18
CA LEU A 4 15.50 -50.49 44.86
C LEU A 4 14.05 -50.79 44.42
N LYS A 5 13.87 -51.70 43.45
CA LYS A 5 12.55 -52.10 42.92
C LYS A 5 11.90 -53.24 43.72
N GLU A 6 12.68 -53.99 44.51
CA GLU A 6 12.17 -55.14 45.29
C GLU A 6 11.77 -54.79 46.73
N ALA A 7 12.23 -53.66 47.29
CA ALA A 7 11.87 -53.25 48.65
C ALA A 7 10.46 -52.63 48.78
N LEU A 8 9.85 -52.20 47.67
CA LEU A 8 8.51 -51.57 47.68
C LEU A 8 7.35 -52.54 47.40
N ILE A 9 7.62 -53.81 47.08
CA ILE A 9 6.59 -54.80 46.72
C ILE A 9 6.21 -55.71 47.91
N SER A 10 6.87 -55.57 49.07
CA SER A 10 6.73 -56.52 50.20
C SER A 10 5.71 -56.14 51.29
N ASN A 11 5.17 -54.92 51.36
CA ASN A 11 4.35 -54.48 52.51
C ASN A 11 2.84 -54.34 52.25
N ALA A 12 2.31 -54.91 51.17
CA ALA A 12 0.86 -54.96 50.93
C ALA A 12 0.30 -56.38 51.04
N ARG A 13 0.26 -56.93 52.27
CA ARG A 13 -0.59 -58.07 52.62
C ARG A 13 -1.25 -57.84 53.98
N PHE A 14 -2.51 -58.29 54.08
CA PHE A 14 -3.51 -58.18 55.16
C PHE A 14 -4.40 -56.92 55.05
N ALA A 15 -5.73 -56.99 54.90
CA ALA A 15 -6.68 -58.07 55.16
C ALA A 15 -7.76 -58.17 54.06
N VAL A 16 -8.03 -59.40 53.63
CA VAL A 16 -9.19 -59.78 52.83
C VAL A 16 -10.39 -59.88 53.78
N GLY A 17 -11.36 -58.99 53.59
CA GLY A 17 -12.71 -59.09 54.16
C GLY A 17 -13.72 -59.22 53.04
N ASN A 18 -14.24 -60.44 52.89
CA ASN A 18 -15.35 -60.95 52.09
C ASN A 18 -16.00 -60.09 50.98
N VAL A 19 -16.01 -60.73 49.81
CA VAL A 19 -16.75 -60.42 48.58
C VAL A 19 -18.26 -60.34 48.83
N SER A 20 -18.88 -59.25 48.37
CA SER A 20 -20.24 -59.29 47.79
C SER A 20 -20.28 -58.40 46.54
N GLU A 21 -20.35 -59.08 45.39
CA GLU A 21 -20.84 -58.62 44.08
C GLU A 21 -20.32 -57.27 43.54
N ARG A 22 -19.28 -57.37 42.70
CA ARG A 22 -18.95 -56.40 41.65
C ARG A 22 -20.16 -56.20 40.73
N HIS A 23 -20.93 -55.14 40.96
CA HIS A 23 -21.63 -54.49 39.87
C HIS A 23 -20.61 -53.65 39.09
N VAL A 24 -19.93 -54.26 38.12
CA VAL A 24 -19.40 -53.52 36.99
C VAL A 24 -20.62 -53.07 36.19
N VAL A 25 -21.19 -51.92 36.53
CA VAL A 25 -22.18 -51.29 35.68
C VAL A 25 -21.43 -50.78 34.45
N LYS A 26 -21.47 -51.61 33.40
CA LYS A 26 -21.39 -51.13 32.02
C LYS A 26 -22.50 -50.07 31.89
N LEU A 27 -22.12 -48.80 31.95
CA LEU A 27 -23.00 -47.69 31.58
C LEU A 27 -23.20 -47.76 30.05
N MET A 28 -24.07 -48.67 29.61
CA MET A 28 -24.71 -48.56 28.30
C MET A 28 -25.86 -47.57 28.44
N ASP A 29 -25.54 -46.29 28.32
CA ASP A 29 -26.45 -45.27 27.79
C ASP A 29 -25.61 -44.21 27.06
N PRO A 30 -25.83 -43.87 25.77
CA PRO A 30 -24.84 -43.20 24.92
C PRO A 30 -24.65 -41.69 25.15
N THR A 31 -24.95 -41.13 26.32
CA THR A 31 -25.01 -39.66 26.52
C THR A 31 -24.02 -39.09 27.54
N ASN A 32 -23.17 -39.91 28.15
CA ASN A 32 -22.19 -39.43 29.12
C ASN A 32 -20.76 -39.67 28.66
N PHE A 33 -20.16 -38.66 28.02
CA PHE A 33 -18.75 -38.35 28.25
C PHE A 33 -18.55 -36.85 28.43
N ILE A 34 -17.73 -36.59 29.44
CA ILE A 34 -17.15 -35.33 29.88
C ILE A 34 -16.32 -34.77 28.73
N SER A 35 -16.93 -33.95 27.87
CA SER A 35 -16.23 -32.96 27.02
C SER A 35 -17.18 -32.09 26.19
N ASP A 36 -18.48 -32.37 26.11
CA ASP A 36 -19.43 -31.51 25.39
C ASP A 36 -20.62 -31.08 26.26
N ARG A 37 -20.55 -29.85 26.81
CA ARG A 37 -21.68 -29.01 27.29
C ARG A 37 -22.76 -29.64 28.18
N SER A 38 -22.58 -30.82 28.72
CA SER A 38 -23.56 -31.54 29.53
C SER A 38 -22.98 -31.77 30.92
N GLY A 39 -22.96 -30.70 31.73
CA GLY A 39 -22.56 -30.75 33.13
C GLY A 39 -23.41 -31.74 33.94
N ILE A 40 -22.97 -32.05 35.16
CA ILE A 40 -23.72 -32.85 36.12
C ILE A 40 -24.96 -32.05 36.48
N ASN A 41 -26.12 -32.50 36.01
CA ASN A 41 -27.40 -31.82 36.23
C ASN A 41 -27.75 -31.88 37.72
N GLY A 42 -27.65 -30.75 38.41
CA GLY A 42 -28.24 -30.51 39.73
C GLY A 42 -29.76 -30.33 39.66
N ASN A 43 -30.40 -30.93 38.66
CA ASN A 43 -31.77 -30.69 38.21
C ASN A 43 -32.04 -29.20 37.95
N ALA A 44 -31.61 -28.74 36.77
CA ALA A 44 -32.06 -27.47 36.20
C ALA A 44 -33.60 -27.40 36.18
N GLY A 45 -34.13 -26.19 36.30
CA GLY A 45 -35.56 -25.96 36.14
C GLY A 45 -36.06 -26.36 34.76
N ILE A 46 -37.33 -26.75 34.69
CA ILE A 46 -37.97 -27.19 33.45
C ILE A 46 -38.49 -25.95 32.72
N ASP A 47 -38.19 -25.85 31.43
CA ASP A 47 -38.71 -24.79 30.58
C ASP A 47 -40.24 -24.86 30.47
N GLY A 48 -40.86 -23.70 30.59
CA GLY A 48 -42.27 -23.50 30.36
C GLY A 48 -42.63 -23.67 28.89
N THR A 49 -43.77 -24.30 28.62
CA THR A 49 -44.26 -24.49 27.25
C THR A 49 -44.84 -23.20 26.69
N PRO A 50 -44.58 -22.86 25.41
CA PRO A 50 -45.26 -21.76 24.75
C PRO A 50 -46.78 -21.91 24.73
N GLY A 51 -47.49 -20.79 24.72
CA GLY A 51 -48.94 -20.73 24.53
C GLY A 51 -49.31 -20.84 23.06
N ASN A 52 -50.46 -21.43 22.77
CA ASN A 52 -50.98 -21.54 21.41
C ASN A 52 -51.59 -20.23 20.92
N ASP A 53 -51.44 -19.98 19.62
CA ASP A 53 -52.05 -18.83 18.96
C ASP A 53 -53.59 -18.96 18.91
N GLY A 54 -54.27 -17.82 19.01
CA GLY A 54 -55.71 -17.70 18.88
C GLY A 54 -56.16 -17.80 17.42
N SER A 55 -57.31 -18.42 17.19
CA SER A 55 -57.90 -18.53 15.85
C SER A 55 -58.44 -17.19 15.34
N ASN A 56 -58.29 -16.95 14.04
CA ASN A 56 -58.87 -15.77 13.38
C ASN A 56 -60.42 -15.85 13.35
N GLY A 57 -61.07 -14.69 13.44
CA GLY A 57 -62.50 -14.54 13.24
C GLY A 57 -62.90 -14.68 11.77
N ARG A 58 -64.12 -15.18 11.52
CA ARG A 58 -64.66 -15.35 10.17
C ARG A 58 -65.23 -14.03 9.65
N SER A 59 -65.12 -13.81 8.35
CA SER A 59 -65.71 -12.63 7.73
C SER A 59 -67.23 -12.74 7.69
N GLY A 60 -67.90 -11.61 7.87
CA GLY A 60 -69.35 -11.49 7.77
C GLY A 60 -69.85 -11.64 6.34
N GLY A 61 -71.05 -12.21 6.20
CA GLY A 61 -71.81 -12.18 4.95
C GLY A 61 -72.32 -10.78 4.60
N ARG A 62 -73.05 -10.61 3.49
CA ARG A 62 -73.55 -9.31 3.02
C ARG A 62 -74.28 -8.53 4.13
N GLY A 63 -73.76 -7.36 4.51
CA GLY A 63 -74.25 -6.52 5.62
C GLY A 63 -74.00 -7.05 7.04
N GLY A 64 -73.42 -8.25 7.17
CA GLY A 64 -73.13 -8.90 8.44
C GLY A 64 -71.75 -8.53 9.00
N ASN A 65 -71.63 -8.52 10.31
CA ASN A 65 -70.36 -8.22 10.98
C ASN A 65 -69.38 -9.40 10.84
N GLY A 66 -68.09 -9.10 10.84
CA GLY A 66 -67.06 -10.12 11.01
C GLY A 66 -66.94 -10.54 12.48
N ASP A 67 -66.60 -11.81 12.71
CA ASP A 67 -66.41 -12.35 14.05
C ASP A 67 -65.09 -11.84 14.64
N ASN A 68 -65.01 -11.76 15.97
CA ASN A 68 -63.77 -11.42 16.65
C ASN A 68 -62.76 -12.57 16.54
N GLY A 69 -61.47 -12.25 16.53
CA GLY A 69 -60.42 -13.25 16.72
C GLY A 69 -60.35 -13.72 18.18
N CYS A 70 -59.97 -14.98 18.38
CA CYS A 70 -59.79 -15.54 19.72
C CYS A 70 -58.46 -15.07 20.33
N ALA A 71 -58.40 -14.99 21.65
CA ALA A 71 -57.15 -14.67 22.35
C ALA A 71 -56.12 -15.80 22.21
N GLY A 72 -54.84 -15.45 22.18
CA GLY A 72 -53.75 -16.39 22.32
C GLY A 72 -53.65 -16.90 23.76
N GLN A 73 -53.20 -18.13 23.94
CA GLN A 73 -53.02 -18.73 25.27
C GLN A 73 -51.74 -18.19 25.93
N CYS A 74 -51.75 -18.07 27.26
CA CYS A 74 -50.54 -17.72 28.00
C CYS A 74 -49.49 -18.83 27.89
N GLY A 75 -48.22 -18.45 27.82
CA GLY A 75 -47.11 -19.38 28.01
C GLY A 75 -47.04 -19.84 29.46
N LYS A 76 -46.60 -21.10 29.69
CA LYS A 76 -46.38 -21.61 31.04
C LYS A 76 -45.08 -21.05 31.61
N SER A 77 -45.03 -20.81 32.90
CA SER A 77 -43.78 -20.42 33.57
C SER A 77 -42.77 -21.58 33.56
N GLY A 78 -41.49 -21.24 33.50
CA GLY A 78 -40.43 -22.19 33.84
C GLY A 78 -40.42 -22.48 35.33
N THR A 79 -39.89 -23.63 35.72
CA THR A 79 -39.75 -23.98 37.15
C THR A 79 -38.42 -23.49 37.70
N ASP A 80 -38.37 -23.23 39.00
CA ASP A 80 -37.12 -22.94 39.69
C ASP A 80 -36.19 -24.17 39.64
N SER A 81 -34.88 -23.92 39.72
CA SER A 81 -33.89 -24.98 39.89
C SER A 81 -33.84 -25.45 41.34
N LEU A 82 -33.46 -26.70 41.52
CA LEU A 82 -33.26 -27.30 42.82
C LEU A 82 -31.91 -26.86 43.42
N HIS A 83 -31.78 -27.03 44.73
CA HIS A 83 -30.56 -26.67 45.45
C HIS A 83 -29.65 -27.89 45.56
N ALA A 84 -28.34 -27.68 45.66
CA ALA A 84 -27.36 -28.76 45.69
C ALA A 84 -26.34 -28.57 46.83
N LEU A 85 -26.06 -29.67 47.53
CA LEU A 85 -24.89 -29.81 48.38
C LEU A 85 -23.92 -30.81 47.74
N VAL A 86 -22.71 -30.36 47.47
CA VAL A 86 -21.64 -31.18 46.91
C VAL A 86 -20.54 -31.36 47.94
N ARG A 87 -20.21 -32.60 48.28
CA ARG A 87 -19.06 -32.92 49.12
C ARG A 87 -17.96 -33.55 48.28
N LEU A 88 -16.76 -32.99 48.36
CA LEU A 88 -15.56 -33.43 47.68
C LEU A 88 -14.65 -34.11 48.70
N ASN A 89 -14.39 -35.41 48.49
CA ASN A 89 -13.53 -36.22 49.34
C ASN A 89 -12.43 -36.87 48.51
N GLY A 90 -11.31 -37.20 49.16
CA GLY A 90 -10.21 -37.91 48.53
C GLY A 90 -9.08 -36.97 48.09
N THR A 91 -8.46 -37.29 46.96
CA THR A 91 -7.25 -36.61 46.47
C THR A 91 -7.45 -36.08 45.07
N VAL A 92 -6.50 -35.26 44.60
CA VAL A 92 -6.50 -34.76 43.23
C VAL A 92 -6.47 -35.90 42.19
N GLU A 93 -5.88 -37.06 42.51
CA GLU A 93 -5.80 -38.20 41.58
C GLU A 93 -7.06 -39.07 41.57
N LYS A 94 -7.75 -39.14 42.72
CA LYS A 94 -8.96 -39.93 42.94
C LYS A 94 -9.93 -39.12 43.80
N LEU A 95 -10.92 -38.53 43.14
CA LEU A 95 -11.94 -37.70 43.75
C LEU A 95 -13.22 -38.52 43.93
N ASN A 96 -13.74 -38.59 45.15
CA ASN A 96 -15.09 -39.05 45.43
C ASN A 96 -15.97 -37.83 45.64
N MET A 97 -16.97 -37.66 44.77
CA MET A 97 -17.92 -36.56 44.85
C MET A 97 -19.29 -37.08 45.25
N GLN A 98 -19.84 -36.57 46.35
CA GLN A 98 -21.21 -36.83 46.78
C GLN A 98 -22.09 -35.62 46.44
N LEU A 99 -23.18 -35.85 45.70
CA LEU A 99 -24.13 -34.82 45.28
C LEU A 99 -25.50 -35.09 45.91
N ASN A 100 -25.94 -34.18 46.77
CA ASN A 100 -27.26 -34.20 47.40
C ASN A 100 -28.12 -33.06 46.82
N ILE A 101 -29.32 -33.37 46.35
CA ILE A 101 -30.24 -32.40 45.74
C ILE A 101 -31.45 -32.18 46.65
N PHE A 102 -31.89 -30.92 46.76
CA PHE A 102 -32.95 -30.49 47.67
C PHE A 102 -33.97 -29.58 46.97
N LYS A 103 -35.23 -29.67 47.42
CA LYS A 103 -36.32 -28.85 46.89
C LYS A 103 -36.46 -27.48 47.54
N GLU A 104 -36.19 -27.38 48.83
CA GLU A 104 -36.31 -26.14 49.61
C GLU A 104 -35.13 -26.04 50.58
N LEU A 105 -34.69 -24.81 50.88
CA LEU A 105 -33.72 -24.54 51.95
C LEU A 105 -34.47 -24.41 53.27
N TYR A 106 -34.05 -25.16 54.29
CA TYR A 106 -34.49 -24.91 55.66
C TYR A 106 -33.51 -23.93 56.32
N ASP A 107 -33.93 -22.68 56.44
CA ASP A 107 -33.24 -21.68 57.27
C ASP A 107 -33.80 -21.77 58.69
N SER A 108 -33.10 -22.47 59.59
CA SER A 108 -33.49 -22.47 61.00
C SER A 108 -33.07 -21.13 61.60
N SER A 109 -34.04 -20.25 61.77
CA SER A 109 -33.89 -18.98 62.47
C SER A 109 -33.41 -19.21 63.90
N GLU A 110 -32.11 -19.09 64.14
CA GLU A 110 -31.48 -18.44 65.30
C GLU A 110 -29.98 -18.71 65.25
N GLN A 111 -29.20 -17.62 65.23
CA GLN A 111 -27.76 -17.52 65.01
C GLN A 111 -27.36 -17.54 63.53
N SER A 112 -27.10 -16.33 63.04
CA SER A 112 -26.28 -16.04 61.86
C SER A 112 -25.19 -17.10 61.61
N VAL A 113 -25.08 -17.54 60.35
CA VAL A 113 -23.96 -18.30 59.74
C VAL A 113 -24.19 -19.82 59.50
N GLY A 114 -25.23 -20.18 58.73
CA GLY A 114 -25.16 -21.40 57.89
C GLY A 114 -26.49 -22.04 57.52
N ILE A 115 -26.63 -22.43 56.26
CA ILE A 115 -27.70 -23.32 55.82
C ILE A 115 -27.41 -24.70 56.39
N ASN A 116 -28.34 -25.22 57.22
CA ASN A 116 -28.22 -26.54 57.80
C ASN A 116 -28.90 -27.58 56.89
N TRP A 117 -28.10 -28.41 56.23
CA TRP A 117 -28.58 -29.42 55.30
C TRP A 117 -28.96 -30.72 56.03
N ASN A 118 -30.26 -30.96 56.20
CA ASN A 118 -30.74 -32.26 56.67
C ASN A 118 -30.74 -33.27 55.51
N LEU A 119 -29.71 -34.13 55.45
CA LEU A 119 -29.52 -35.13 54.38
C LEU A 119 -30.70 -36.10 54.23
N ALA A 120 -31.47 -36.34 55.29
CA ALA A 120 -32.68 -37.18 55.23
C ALA A 120 -33.78 -36.59 54.33
N ASN A 121 -33.73 -35.28 54.06
CA ASN A 121 -34.66 -34.57 53.18
C ASN A 121 -34.12 -34.42 51.74
N SER A 122 -32.98 -35.04 51.41
CA SER A 122 -32.48 -35.05 50.03
C SER A 122 -33.46 -35.82 49.14
N ILE A 123 -33.83 -35.24 48.01
CA ILE A 123 -34.70 -35.88 47.01
C ILE A 123 -33.91 -36.75 46.04
N LYS A 124 -32.58 -36.61 46.04
CA LYS A 124 -31.63 -37.45 45.31
C LYS A 124 -30.27 -37.37 46.00
N ASP A 125 -29.64 -38.52 46.16
CA ASP A 125 -28.25 -38.70 46.58
C ASP A 125 -27.52 -39.50 45.50
N ALA A 126 -26.33 -39.04 45.11
CA ALA A 126 -25.51 -39.66 44.08
C ALA A 126 -24.03 -39.54 44.41
N ASN A 127 -23.32 -40.67 44.33
CA ASN A 127 -21.88 -40.74 44.52
C ASN A 127 -21.18 -40.98 43.18
N TYR A 128 -20.12 -40.21 42.92
CA TYR A 128 -19.32 -40.31 41.72
C TYR A 128 -17.86 -40.52 42.11
N ASP A 129 -17.26 -41.59 41.58
CA ASP A 129 -15.82 -41.81 41.64
C ASP A 129 -15.19 -41.29 40.35
N ILE A 130 -14.40 -40.22 40.48
CA ILE A 130 -13.81 -39.50 39.35
C ILE A 130 -12.30 -39.65 39.42
N GLN A 131 -11.74 -40.25 38.37
CA GLN A 131 -10.29 -40.37 38.21
C GLN A 131 -9.79 -39.22 37.34
N LEU A 132 -9.21 -38.20 37.99
CA LEU A 132 -8.69 -37.01 37.32
C LEU A 132 -7.22 -37.25 36.95
N ALA A 133 -7.00 -38.17 36.01
CA ALA A 133 -5.65 -38.41 35.50
C ALA A 133 -5.28 -37.27 34.53
N GLN A 134 -4.47 -36.31 34.98
CA GLN A 134 -3.78 -35.32 34.15
C GLN A 134 -4.65 -34.44 33.21
N SER A 135 -5.98 -34.35 33.40
CA SER A 135 -6.86 -33.55 32.54
C SER A 135 -7.11 -32.12 33.08
N ASN A 136 -7.18 -31.15 32.17
CA ASN A 136 -7.62 -29.77 32.45
C ASN A 136 -9.16 -29.66 32.56
N GLU A 137 -9.86 -30.78 32.69
CA GLU A 137 -11.32 -30.82 32.67
C GLU A 137 -11.91 -30.24 33.95
N THR A 138 -13.02 -29.53 33.83
CA THR A 138 -13.78 -29.02 34.97
C THR A 138 -15.07 -29.79 35.13
N ILE A 139 -15.47 -30.01 36.37
CA ILE A 139 -16.76 -30.58 36.73
C ILE A 139 -17.75 -29.42 36.80
N LEU A 140 -18.65 -29.34 35.82
CA LEU A 140 -19.70 -28.34 35.79
C LEU A 140 -20.94 -28.84 36.54
N ILE A 141 -21.37 -28.11 37.57
CA ILE A 141 -22.65 -28.30 38.26
C ILE A 141 -23.67 -27.33 37.69
N LYS A 142 -24.82 -27.82 37.21
CA LYS A 142 -25.91 -26.98 36.69
C LYS A 142 -27.08 -26.91 37.67
N ALA A 143 -27.33 -25.72 38.21
CA ALA A 143 -28.48 -25.34 39.03
C ALA A 143 -29.23 -24.15 38.39
N VAL A 144 -29.47 -24.22 37.08
CA VAL A 144 -30.06 -23.16 36.26
C VAL A 144 -31.58 -23.21 36.30
N GLY A 145 -32.27 -22.08 36.48
CA GLY A 145 -33.73 -22.00 36.43
C GLY A 145 -34.31 -22.22 35.02
N GLY A 146 -35.54 -22.72 34.93
CA GLY A 146 -36.22 -22.98 33.66
C GLY A 146 -36.68 -21.69 32.97
N ASN A 147 -36.60 -21.64 31.64
CA ASN A 147 -37.09 -20.51 30.85
C ASN A 147 -38.63 -20.46 30.88
N GLY A 148 -39.22 -19.27 30.89
CA GLY A 148 -40.65 -19.08 30.69
C GLY A 148 -41.07 -19.29 29.23
N GLY A 149 -42.19 -19.96 29.00
CA GLY A 149 -42.74 -20.14 27.66
C GLY A 149 -43.31 -18.83 27.10
N ASN A 150 -43.16 -18.58 25.80
CA ASN A 150 -43.76 -17.39 25.17
C ASN A 150 -45.29 -17.50 25.13
N GLY A 151 -46.00 -16.39 25.25
CA GLY A 151 -47.45 -16.34 25.01
C GLY A 151 -47.79 -16.48 23.53
N GLY A 152 -48.92 -17.12 23.24
CA GLY A 152 -49.45 -17.25 21.88
C GLY A 152 -50.02 -15.92 21.37
N ASN A 153 -49.96 -15.69 20.07
CA ASN A 153 -50.53 -14.50 19.45
C ASN A 153 -52.06 -14.56 19.43
N GLY A 154 -52.74 -13.42 19.52
CA GLY A 154 -54.17 -13.34 19.31
C GLY A 154 -54.55 -13.48 17.84
N GLY A 155 -55.70 -14.10 17.57
CA GLY A 155 -56.25 -14.23 16.23
C GLY A 155 -56.76 -12.88 15.70
N ASN A 156 -56.65 -12.66 14.39
CA ASN A 156 -57.20 -11.47 13.75
C ASN A 156 -58.73 -11.50 13.71
N GLY A 157 -59.38 -10.34 13.78
CA GLY A 157 -60.82 -10.22 13.57
C GLY A 157 -61.21 -10.40 12.10
N GLY A 158 -62.38 -10.97 11.88
CA GLY A 158 -62.98 -11.17 10.57
C GLY A 158 -63.45 -9.87 9.94
N LYS A 159 -63.47 -9.81 8.61
CA LYS A 159 -63.93 -8.60 7.90
C LYS A 159 -65.45 -8.47 7.96
N GLY A 160 -65.98 -7.27 8.10
CA GLY A 160 -67.40 -7.01 7.91
C GLY A 160 -67.79 -7.15 6.44
N GLY A 161 -68.97 -7.73 6.16
CA GLY A 161 -69.43 -7.93 4.80
C GLY A 161 -70.10 -6.69 4.22
N ASN A 162 -69.91 -6.47 2.92
CA ASN A 162 -70.48 -5.31 2.23
C ASN A 162 -72.02 -5.34 2.22
N GLY A 163 -72.66 -4.19 2.25
CA GLY A 163 -74.11 -4.08 2.15
C GLY A 163 -74.63 -4.41 0.75
N GLY A 164 -75.90 -4.82 0.66
CA GLY A 164 -76.54 -5.09 -0.62
C GLY A 164 -76.86 -3.82 -1.39
N ASN A 165 -76.78 -3.85 -2.72
CA ASN A 165 -77.22 -2.70 -3.53
C ASN A 165 -78.74 -2.57 -3.50
N GLY A 166 -79.24 -1.34 -3.57
CA GLY A 166 -80.65 -1.07 -3.74
C GLY A 166 -81.14 -1.38 -5.16
N GLY A 167 -82.41 -1.76 -5.30
CA GLY A 167 -83.01 -2.05 -6.60
C GLY A 167 -83.31 -0.78 -7.39
N CYS A 168 -83.25 -0.86 -8.72
CA CYS A 168 -83.60 0.28 -9.58
C CYS A 168 -85.09 0.60 -9.49
N GLY A 169 -85.43 1.87 -9.63
CA GLY A 169 -86.82 2.33 -9.79
C GLY A 169 -87.38 1.94 -11.16
N CYS A 170 -88.70 1.80 -11.27
CA CYS A 170 -89.36 1.49 -12.53
C CYS A 170 -89.60 2.77 -13.35
N ASP A 171 -89.39 2.71 -14.67
CA ASP A 171 -89.63 3.88 -15.52
C ASP A 171 -91.11 4.27 -15.57
N GLY A 172 -91.35 5.57 -15.67
CA GLY A 172 -92.66 6.17 -15.82
C GLY A 172 -93.25 5.85 -17.20
N LYS A 173 -94.57 5.63 -17.25
CA LYS A 173 -95.26 5.39 -18.51
C LYS A 173 -95.41 6.69 -19.31
N ASN A 174 -95.14 6.63 -20.61
CA ASN A 174 -95.34 7.77 -21.50
C ASN A 174 -96.80 8.22 -21.53
N GLY A 175 -97.00 9.52 -21.65
CA GLY A 175 -98.30 10.14 -21.83
C GLY A 175 -98.90 9.79 -23.18
N SER A 176 -100.22 9.63 -23.24
CA SER A 176 -100.91 9.34 -24.49
C SER A 176 -101.02 10.58 -25.37
N ASN A 177 -100.68 10.45 -26.66
CA ASN A 177 -100.87 11.50 -27.66
C ASN A 177 -102.36 11.83 -27.85
N SER A 178 -102.66 13.07 -28.22
CA SER A 178 -104.00 13.50 -28.61
C SER A 178 -104.11 13.60 -30.13
N TYR A 179 -105.17 13.04 -30.71
CA TYR A 179 -105.43 13.09 -32.16
C TYR A 179 -106.56 14.08 -32.52
N ASN A 180 -107.16 14.73 -31.53
CA ASN A 180 -108.26 15.69 -31.71
C ASN A 180 -107.71 17.12 -31.83
N GLN A 181 -108.28 17.93 -32.74
CA GLN A 181 -107.80 19.29 -33.03
C GLN A 181 -107.77 20.17 -31.78
N GLY A 182 -106.62 20.81 -31.51
CA GLY A 182 -106.43 21.71 -30.38
C GLY A 182 -106.32 21.07 -28.99
N ALA A 183 -106.49 19.75 -28.84
CA ALA A 183 -106.42 19.07 -27.54
C ALA A 183 -104.98 18.72 -27.15
N SER A 184 -104.58 19.03 -25.91
CA SER A 184 -103.23 18.77 -25.41
C SER A 184 -103.01 17.29 -25.16
N GLY A 185 -101.78 16.81 -25.37
CA GLY A 185 -101.40 15.44 -25.02
C GLY A 185 -101.31 15.25 -23.50
N LYS A 186 -101.45 14.01 -23.02
CA LYS A 186 -101.36 13.73 -21.57
C LYS A 186 -99.91 13.78 -21.12
N ALA A 187 -99.67 14.27 -19.90
CA ALA A 187 -98.34 14.20 -19.30
C ALA A 187 -97.91 12.74 -19.07
N GLY A 188 -96.62 12.48 -19.16
CA GLY A 188 -96.07 11.18 -18.77
C GLY A 188 -96.09 10.99 -17.25
N ALA A 189 -96.13 9.73 -16.81
CA ALA A 189 -96.07 9.41 -15.39
C ALA A 189 -94.63 9.57 -14.88
N PRO A 190 -94.43 9.99 -13.62
CA PRO A 190 -93.10 10.04 -13.03
C PRO A 190 -92.51 8.64 -12.88
N GLY A 191 -91.18 8.54 -12.93
CA GLY A 191 -90.45 7.31 -12.64
C GLY A 191 -90.48 6.97 -11.15
N GLY A 192 -90.40 5.67 -10.83
CA GLY A 192 -90.30 5.18 -9.47
C GLY A 192 -88.93 5.47 -8.85
N ALA A 193 -88.88 5.72 -7.54
CA ALA A 193 -87.62 5.93 -6.85
C ALA A 193 -86.80 4.63 -6.78
N GLY A 194 -85.48 4.75 -6.86
CA GLY A 194 -84.57 3.65 -6.60
C GLY A 194 -84.52 3.28 -5.11
N GLY A 195 -84.36 2.00 -4.80
CA GLY A 195 -84.21 1.52 -3.44
C GLY A 195 -82.88 1.93 -2.82
N ASN A 196 -82.83 2.14 -1.50
CA ASN A 196 -81.57 2.44 -0.82
C ASN A 196 -80.67 1.20 -0.75
N GLY A 197 -79.35 1.41 -0.76
CA GLY A 197 -78.39 0.34 -0.50
C GLY A 197 -78.36 -0.03 0.99
N GLY A 198 -78.16 -1.30 1.29
CA GLY A 198 -77.97 -1.80 2.66
C GLY A 198 -76.63 -1.37 3.24
N SER A 199 -76.55 -1.24 4.57
CA SER A 199 -75.30 -0.93 5.27
C SER A 199 -74.29 -2.06 5.19
N GLY A 200 -73.01 -1.73 5.22
CA GLY A 200 -71.93 -2.69 5.40
C GLY A 200 -71.79 -3.08 6.88
N GLY A 201 -71.42 -4.34 7.14
CA GLY A 201 -71.18 -4.83 8.49
C GLY A 201 -69.86 -4.34 9.08
N ASN A 202 -69.76 -4.34 10.40
CA ASN A 202 -68.53 -3.99 11.12
C ASN A 202 -67.49 -5.11 11.00
N GLY A 203 -66.20 -4.77 11.00
CA GLY A 203 -65.16 -5.76 11.20
C GLY A 203 -65.11 -6.24 12.65
N GLY A 204 -64.78 -7.51 12.84
CA GLY A 204 -64.55 -8.08 14.17
C GLY A 204 -63.26 -7.57 14.79
N ASN A 205 -63.17 -7.53 16.10
CA ASN A 205 -61.97 -7.14 16.83
C ASN A 205 -60.92 -8.26 16.78
N GLY A 206 -59.64 -7.89 16.83
CA GLY A 206 -58.57 -8.87 17.04
C GLY A 206 -58.55 -9.39 18.47
N GLY A 207 -58.17 -10.66 18.63
CA GLY A 207 -57.97 -11.28 19.94
C GLY A 207 -56.73 -10.75 20.64
N ALA A 208 -56.72 -10.75 21.98
CA ALA A 208 -55.54 -10.39 22.75
C ALA A 208 -54.41 -11.42 22.59
N GLY A 209 -53.16 -10.99 22.65
CA GLY A 209 -52.04 -11.91 22.80
C GLY A 209 -52.00 -12.50 24.20
N GLY A 210 -51.58 -13.76 24.32
CA GLY A 210 -51.37 -14.43 25.60
C GLY A 210 -50.14 -13.87 26.32
N ASN A 211 -50.14 -13.88 27.66
CA ASN A 211 -48.97 -13.44 28.43
C ASN A 211 -47.83 -14.47 28.32
N GLY A 212 -46.59 -14.01 28.39
CA GLY A 212 -45.43 -14.88 28.55
C GLY A 212 -45.36 -15.50 29.95
N GLY A 213 -44.81 -16.70 30.05
CA GLY A 213 -44.55 -17.38 31.32
C GLY A 213 -43.38 -16.75 32.07
N ASN A 214 -43.40 -16.82 33.40
CA ASN A 214 -42.29 -16.33 34.22
C ASN A 214 -41.06 -17.23 34.06
N ALA A 215 -39.87 -16.65 34.23
CA ALA A 215 -38.65 -17.41 34.42
C ALA A 215 -38.66 -18.13 35.78
N GLY A 216 -37.96 -19.27 35.86
CA GLY A 216 -37.60 -19.91 37.12
C GLY A 216 -36.29 -19.38 37.69
N ALA A 217 -36.18 -19.35 39.02
CA ALA A 217 -34.97 -18.95 39.75
C ALA A 217 -33.86 -20.00 39.65
N GLY A 218 -32.61 -19.54 39.76
CA GLY A 218 -31.46 -20.45 39.91
C GLY A 218 -31.36 -21.03 41.32
N GLY A 219 -30.67 -22.15 41.47
CA GLY A 219 -30.53 -22.88 42.73
C GLY A 219 -29.37 -22.40 43.59
N TYR A 220 -29.47 -22.58 44.91
CA TYR A 220 -28.35 -22.46 45.83
C TYR A 220 -27.46 -23.70 45.76
N VAL A 221 -26.15 -23.50 45.59
CA VAL A 221 -25.16 -24.58 45.54
C VAL A 221 -24.12 -24.38 46.63
N GLN A 222 -23.98 -25.35 47.53
CA GLN A 222 -22.89 -25.39 48.49
C GLN A 222 -21.89 -26.48 48.12
N ILE A 223 -20.61 -26.12 48.07
CA ILE A 223 -19.50 -27.06 47.82
C ILE A 223 -18.68 -27.16 49.10
N GLN A 224 -18.50 -28.38 49.60
CA GLN A 224 -17.74 -28.71 50.80
C GLN A 224 -16.55 -29.58 50.44
N SER A 225 -15.40 -29.31 51.07
CA SER A 225 -14.21 -30.14 50.94
C SER A 225 -13.34 -30.01 52.19
N GLU A 226 -12.68 -31.10 52.58
CA GLU A 226 -11.57 -31.03 53.54
C GLU A 226 -10.30 -30.45 52.88
N ASP A 227 -10.12 -30.72 51.59
CA ASP A 227 -9.02 -30.19 50.78
C ASP A 227 -9.52 -29.03 49.88
N PRO A 228 -9.25 -27.76 50.24
CA PRO A 228 -9.69 -26.61 49.44
C PRO A 228 -9.10 -26.57 48.02
N ARG A 229 -8.02 -27.31 47.71
CA ARG A 229 -7.46 -27.37 46.36
C ARG A 229 -8.45 -27.96 45.35
N LEU A 230 -9.35 -28.84 45.81
CA LEU A 230 -10.35 -29.50 44.97
C LEU A 230 -11.40 -28.53 44.42
N PHE A 231 -11.58 -27.35 45.02
CA PHE A 231 -12.49 -26.33 44.49
C PHE A 231 -12.09 -25.84 43.09
N MET A 232 -10.79 -25.91 42.72
CA MET A 232 -10.33 -25.57 41.36
C MET A 232 -10.91 -26.49 40.27
N LEU A 233 -11.42 -27.66 40.66
CA LEU A 233 -11.99 -28.64 39.73
C LEU A 233 -13.45 -28.37 39.41
N ILE A 234 -14.13 -27.53 40.20
CA ILE A 234 -15.58 -27.34 40.13
C ILE A 234 -15.93 -25.98 39.55
N GLU A 235 -16.83 -25.99 38.57
CA GLU A 235 -17.51 -24.81 38.05
C GLU A 235 -19.03 -24.96 38.27
N VAL A 236 -19.75 -23.86 38.47
CA VAL A 236 -21.19 -23.90 38.77
C VAL A 236 -21.95 -22.88 37.93
N ASP A 237 -23.01 -23.34 37.27
CA ASP A 237 -23.98 -22.49 36.59
C ASP A 237 -25.29 -22.46 37.39
N TYR A 238 -25.55 -21.35 38.08
CA TYR A 238 -26.72 -21.16 38.94
C TYR A 238 -27.61 -19.99 38.45
N ARG A 239 -27.58 -19.69 37.15
CA ARG A 239 -28.34 -18.57 36.57
C ARG A 239 -29.85 -18.79 36.64
N ALA A 240 -30.61 -17.71 36.65
CA ALA A 240 -32.06 -17.77 36.44
C ALA A 240 -32.39 -18.13 34.98
N GLY A 241 -33.59 -18.67 34.77
CA GLY A 241 -34.14 -18.83 33.43
C GLY A 241 -34.46 -17.48 32.78
N MET A 242 -34.69 -17.49 31.46
CA MET A 242 -35.15 -16.33 30.72
C MET A 242 -36.68 -16.20 30.80
N LYS A 243 -37.21 -14.99 30.90
CA LYS A 243 -38.66 -14.76 30.88
C LYS A 243 -39.27 -15.05 29.50
N GLY A 244 -40.48 -15.59 29.46
CA GLY A 244 -41.25 -15.72 28.24
C GLY A 244 -41.75 -14.37 27.73
N LYS A 245 -41.76 -14.18 26.43
CA LYS A 245 -42.30 -12.96 25.80
C LYS A 245 -43.82 -13.04 25.68
N GLY A 246 -44.49 -11.90 25.82
CA GLY A 246 -45.91 -11.81 25.52
C GLY A 246 -46.22 -12.03 24.04
N GLY A 247 -47.34 -12.70 23.75
CA GLY A 247 -47.85 -12.88 22.39
C GLY A 247 -48.38 -11.57 21.82
N LYS A 248 -48.33 -11.41 20.49
CA LYS A 248 -48.87 -10.21 19.84
C LYS A 248 -50.39 -10.23 19.85
N GLY A 249 -51.03 -9.07 19.93
CA GLY A 249 -52.47 -8.96 19.68
C GLY A 249 -52.81 -9.17 18.21
N GLY A 250 -53.97 -9.76 17.94
CA GLY A 250 -54.51 -9.91 16.60
C GLY A 250 -54.98 -8.57 16.04
N LYS A 251 -54.96 -8.41 14.72
CA LYS A 251 -55.45 -7.19 14.06
C LYS A 251 -56.97 -7.20 13.98
N GLY A 252 -57.60 -6.04 14.15
CA GLY A 252 -59.02 -5.85 13.90
C GLY A 252 -59.37 -5.99 12.42
N GLY A 253 -60.50 -6.63 12.15
CA GLY A 253 -61.05 -6.82 10.81
C GLY A 253 -61.48 -5.51 10.17
N SER A 254 -61.36 -5.43 8.85
CA SER A 254 -61.84 -4.27 8.09
C SER A 254 -63.37 -4.20 8.10
N TYR A 255 -63.93 -3.00 7.97
CA TYR A 255 -65.37 -2.82 7.80
C TYR A 255 -65.86 -3.22 6.41
N GLY A 256 -67.14 -3.55 6.34
CA GLY A 256 -67.90 -3.70 5.11
C GLY A 256 -68.32 -2.34 4.55
N VAL A 257 -68.31 -2.23 3.23
CA VAL A 257 -68.76 -1.04 2.50
C VAL A 257 -70.27 -1.05 2.35
N GLY A 258 -70.93 0.07 2.57
CA GLY A 258 -72.37 0.20 2.30
C GLY A 258 -72.69 0.06 0.82
N GLY A 259 -73.76 -0.67 0.53
CA GLY A 259 -74.24 -0.95 -0.83
C GLY A 259 -74.68 0.33 -1.53
N ARG A 260 -74.54 0.38 -2.85
CA ARG A 260 -74.97 1.53 -3.66
C ARG A 260 -76.49 1.60 -3.64
N GLY A 261 -77.07 2.80 -3.56
CA GLY A 261 -78.48 2.97 -3.83
C GLY A 261 -78.81 2.66 -5.29
N GLY A 262 -80.01 2.16 -5.55
CA GLY A 262 -80.49 1.91 -6.89
C GLY A 262 -80.77 3.22 -7.62
N ASP A 263 -80.52 3.25 -8.92
CA ASP A 263 -80.85 4.41 -9.74
C ASP A 263 -82.39 4.55 -9.82
N GLY A 264 -82.91 5.77 -9.85
CA GLY A 264 -84.34 6.00 -10.03
C GLY A 264 -84.77 5.72 -11.47
N GLY A 265 -86.03 5.34 -11.68
CA GLY A 265 -86.58 5.12 -13.02
C GLY A 265 -86.74 6.44 -13.76
N SER A 266 -86.53 6.45 -15.08
CA SER A 266 -86.75 7.66 -15.88
C SER A 266 -88.23 8.00 -15.94
N GLY A 267 -88.59 9.29 -15.97
CA GLY A 267 -89.96 9.72 -16.18
C GLY A 267 -90.46 9.38 -17.59
N GLY A 268 -91.76 9.11 -17.73
CA GLY A 268 -92.35 8.84 -19.04
C GLY A 268 -92.40 10.11 -19.89
N GLY A 269 -92.10 10.01 -21.19
CA GLY A 269 -92.24 11.15 -22.10
C GLY A 269 -93.69 11.59 -22.26
N GLY A 270 -93.94 12.89 -22.37
CA GLY A 270 -95.26 13.47 -22.57
C GLY A 270 -95.85 13.12 -23.93
N GLY A 271 -97.18 12.96 -23.98
CA GLY A 271 -97.89 12.69 -25.22
C GLY A 271 -97.94 13.92 -26.11
N ARG A 272 -97.79 13.76 -27.43
CA ARG A 272 -97.91 14.86 -28.40
C ARG A 272 -99.33 15.42 -28.46
N GLY A 273 -99.47 16.74 -28.56
CA GLY A 273 -100.74 17.43 -28.75
C GLY A 273 -101.32 17.23 -30.15
N GLY A 274 -102.63 17.41 -30.30
CA GLY A 274 -103.31 17.25 -31.58
C GLY A 274 -103.04 18.41 -32.56
N PRO A 275 -103.10 18.17 -33.88
CA PRO A 275 -102.82 19.19 -34.90
C PRO A 275 -103.79 20.38 -34.84
N GLY A 276 -103.35 21.56 -35.30
CA GLY A 276 -104.20 22.77 -35.37
C GLY A 276 -105.28 22.66 -36.46
N GLY A 277 -106.45 23.26 -36.21
CA GLY A 277 -107.55 23.35 -37.19
C GLY A 277 -107.39 24.55 -38.14
N SER A 278 -108.28 24.68 -39.12
CA SER A 278 -108.18 25.68 -40.20
C SER A 278 -108.11 27.16 -39.75
N ASP A 279 -108.50 27.48 -38.50
CA ASP A 279 -108.41 28.83 -37.92
C ASP A 279 -107.78 28.87 -36.49
N GLY A 280 -106.99 27.87 -36.06
CA GLY A 280 -106.45 27.86 -34.68
C GLY A 280 -105.22 26.98 -34.39
N LEU A 281 -104.42 27.42 -33.39
CA LEU A 281 -103.15 26.83 -32.91
C LEU A 281 -103.26 25.33 -32.54
N CYS A 282 -102.15 24.59 -32.65
CA CYS A 282 -102.06 23.17 -32.23
C CYS A 282 -102.24 23.00 -30.71
N GLY A 283 -102.69 21.80 -30.30
CA GLY A 283 -102.70 21.41 -28.89
C GLY A 283 -101.27 21.27 -28.37
N LYS A 284 -101.02 21.64 -27.12
CA LYS A 284 -99.68 21.55 -26.52
C LYS A 284 -99.32 20.09 -26.22
N ASP A 285 -98.06 19.72 -26.38
CA ASP A 285 -97.56 18.44 -25.91
C ASP A 285 -97.71 18.35 -24.38
N GLY A 286 -98.03 17.17 -23.89
CA GLY A 286 -98.00 16.86 -22.47
C GLY A 286 -96.57 17.01 -21.94
N ALA A 287 -96.42 17.42 -20.68
CA ALA A 287 -95.11 17.46 -20.06
C ALA A 287 -94.56 16.05 -19.83
N ASP A 288 -93.24 15.89 -19.93
CA ASP A 288 -92.56 14.67 -19.50
C ASP A 288 -92.76 14.47 -17.99
N GLY A 289 -92.90 13.21 -17.57
CA GLY A 289 -92.85 12.84 -16.16
C GLY A 289 -91.46 13.10 -15.60
N THR A 290 -91.37 13.37 -14.30
CA THR A 290 -90.07 13.56 -13.63
C THR A 290 -89.40 12.21 -13.38
N ASP A 291 -88.07 12.15 -13.52
CA ASP A 291 -87.29 11.00 -13.10
C ASP A 291 -87.47 10.71 -11.61
N GLY A 292 -87.49 9.43 -11.25
CA GLY A 292 -87.49 8.99 -9.87
C GLY A 292 -86.16 9.33 -9.20
N ALA A 293 -86.19 9.66 -7.91
CA ALA A 293 -84.97 9.90 -7.16
C ALA A 293 -84.15 8.59 -7.02
N ALA A 294 -82.83 8.69 -7.16
CA ALA A 294 -81.94 7.57 -6.84
C ALA A 294 -81.97 7.28 -5.33
N GLY A 295 -81.86 6.00 -4.99
CA GLY A 295 -81.71 5.56 -3.60
C GLY A 295 -80.40 6.06 -3.00
N SER A 296 -80.38 6.23 -1.69
CA SER A 296 -79.18 6.59 -0.95
C SER A 296 -78.25 5.38 -0.79
N ARG A 297 -76.93 5.66 -0.68
CA ARG A 297 -75.94 4.62 -0.38
C ARG A 297 -76.08 4.18 1.08
N GLY A 298 -75.94 2.89 1.34
CA GLY A 298 -75.86 2.37 2.71
C GLY A 298 -74.63 2.90 3.45
N SER A 299 -74.69 2.92 4.77
CA SER A 299 -73.56 3.35 5.61
C SER A 299 -72.42 2.31 5.59
N TYR A 300 -71.19 2.78 5.78
CA TYR A 300 -70.04 1.91 6.03
C TYR A 300 -70.13 1.30 7.43
N GLY A 301 -69.64 0.07 7.59
CA GLY A 301 -69.37 -0.49 8.90
C GLY A 301 -68.19 0.19 9.59
N ARG A 302 -67.92 -0.19 10.84
CA ARG A 302 -66.75 0.23 11.63
C ARG A 302 -65.66 -0.82 11.57
N LYS A 303 -64.40 -0.38 11.53
CA LYS A 303 -63.25 -1.28 11.64
C LYS A 303 -63.23 -1.89 13.05
N GLY A 304 -62.88 -3.17 13.16
CA GLY A 304 -62.60 -3.78 14.45
C GLY A 304 -61.34 -3.19 15.08
N SER A 305 -61.27 -3.19 16.41
CA SER A 305 -60.07 -2.79 17.14
C SER A 305 -59.01 -3.89 17.08
N ASP A 306 -57.74 -3.50 17.08
CA ASP A 306 -56.64 -4.44 17.28
C ASP A 306 -56.67 -4.96 18.73
N GLY A 307 -56.32 -6.23 18.93
CA GLY A 307 -56.17 -6.83 20.24
C GLY A 307 -54.91 -6.31 20.95
N PRO A 308 -54.92 -6.23 22.29
CA PRO A 308 -53.73 -5.84 23.04
C PRO A 308 -52.63 -6.91 22.96
N ILE A 309 -51.38 -6.49 23.08
CA ILE A 309 -50.22 -7.39 23.22
C ILE A 309 -50.27 -8.00 24.63
N GLY A 310 -49.92 -9.29 24.74
CA GLY A 310 -49.76 -9.96 26.02
C GLY A 310 -48.56 -9.40 26.79
N ASN A 311 -48.59 -9.45 28.11
CA ASN A 311 -47.47 -9.01 28.92
C ASN A 311 -46.34 -10.04 28.86
N ASP A 312 -45.10 -9.57 28.89
CA ASP A 312 -43.95 -10.43 29.15
C ASP A 312 -44.06 -11.08 30.53
N GLY A 313 -43.47 -12.27 30.68
CA GLY A 313 -43.28 -12.91 31.96
C GLY A 313 -42.31 -12.15 32.87
N ARG A 314 -42.29 -12.51 34.15
CA ARG A 314 -41.37 -11.92 35.13
C ARG A 314 -39.98 -12.57 35.05
N THR A 315 -38.95 -11.76 35.24
CA THR A 315 -37.58 -12.23 35.45
C THR A 315 -37.45 -12.83 36.85
N ALA A 316 -36.67 -13.90 36.99
CA ALA A 316 -36.34 -14.51 38.27
C ALA A 316 -34.93 -14.12 38.72
N THR A 317 -34.58 -14.43 39.96
CA THR A 317 -33.26 -14.17 40.54
C THR A 317 -32.30 -15.30 40.22
N ASN A 318 -31.03 -14.95 39.98
CA ASN A 318 -29.97 -15.96 39.98
C ASN A 318 -29.92 -16.64 41.35
N GLY A 319 -29.46 -17.88 41.37
CA GLY A 319 -29.10 -18.58 42.60
C GLY A 319 -27.85 -17.98 43.24
N SER A 320 -27.27 -18.72 44.18
CA SER A 320 -26.00 -18.34 44.80
C SER A 320 -25.16 -19.56 45.09
N ILE A 321 -23.86 -19.33 45.30
CA ILE A 321 -22.88 -20.36 45.58
C ILE A 321 -22.18 -20.06 46.91
N GLN A 322 -21.83 -21.12 47.63
CA GLN A 322 -20.95 -21.03 48.79
C GLN A 322 -19.96 -22.18 48.79
N TYR A 323 -18.68 -21.85 48.88
CA TYR A 323 -17.63 -22.80 49.16
C TYR A 323 -17.41 -22.88 50.67
N ALA A 324 -17.17 -24.07 51.19
CA ALA A 324 -16.94 -24.29 52.61
C ALA A 324 -15.83 -25.32 52.83
N ILE A 325 -14.79 -24.92 53.56
CA ILE A 325 -13.78 -25.87 54.04
C ILE A 325 -14.35 -26.53 55.29
N VAL A 326 -14.37 -27.85 55.32
CA VAL A 326 -14.87 -28.63 56.47
C VAL A 326 -13.74 -29.41 57.12
N GLY A 327 -13.75 -29.51 58.44
CA GLY A 327 -12.85 -30.39 59.18
C GLY A 327 -13.30 -31.85 59.14
N ILE A 328 -12.43 -32.76 59.59
CA ILE A 328 -12.69 -34.20 59.72
C ILE A 328 -13.87 -34.48 60.67
N ASP A 329 -14.12 -33.58 61.62
CA ASP A 329 -15.25 -33.60 62.54
C ASP A 329 -16.55 -33.05 61.93
N GLY A 330 -16.52 -32.62 60.66
CA GLY A 330 -17.64 -32.04 59.93
C GLY A 330 -17.89 -30.55 60.22
N ASN A 331 -17.09 -29.91 61.08
CA ASN A 331 -17.25 -28.50 61.39
C ASN A 331 -16.74 -27.62 60.25
N VAL A 332 -17.45 -26.52 59.96
CA VAL A 332 -17.02 -25.58 58.92
C VAL A 332 -15.90 -24.69 59.44
N ILE A 333 -14.75 -24.76 58.78
CA ILE A 333 -13.53 -23.99 59.10
C ILE A 333 -13.59 -22.61 58.45
N GLU A 334 -13.94 -22.55 57.17
CA GLU A 334 -14.00 -21.32 56.38
C GLU A 334 -15.13 -21.37 55.36
N LYS A 335 -15.74 -20.23 55.04
CA LYS A 335 -16.75 -20.09 54.00
C LYS A 335 -16.41 -18.93 53.08
N GLY A 336 -16.66 -19.08 51.78
CA GLY A 336 -16.53 -18.02 50.80
C GLY A 336 -17.65 -18.06 49.78
N THR A 337 -18.02 -16.90 49.24
CA THR A 337 -18.96 -16.79 48.10
C THR A 337 -18.28 -17.07 46.76
N ASP A 338 -16.95 -17.16 46.76
CA ASP A 338 -16.11 -17.56 45.64
C ASP A 338 -14.84 -18.25 46.19
N LYS A 339 -14.00 -18.77 45.30
CA LYS A 339 -12.74 -19.45 45.63
C LYS A 339 -11.63 -18.44 45.96
N TYR A 340 -10.45 -18.94 46.30
CA TYR A 340 -9.23 -18.14 46.34
C TYR A 340 -8.81 -17.74 44.91
N HIS A 341 -8.04 -16.65 44.79
CA HIS A 341 -7.51 -16.18 43.51
C HIS A 341 -6.11 -15.59 43.73
N ALA A 342 -5.07 -16.24 43.20
CA ALA A 342 -3.71 -15.73 43.31
C ALA A 342 -3.41 -14.76 42.17
N SER A 343 -3.01 -13.53 42.50
CA SER A 343 -2.60 -12.52 41.52
C SER A 343 -1.16 -12.09 41.76
N VAL A 344 -0.37 -11.98 40.70
CA VAL A 344 0.95 -11.35 40.77
C VAL A 344 0.76 -9.84 40.69
N LEU A 345 1.48 -9.09 41.51
CA LEU A 345 1.42 -7.64 41.57
C LEU A 345 2.63 -7.00 40.89
N ASP A 346 3.83 -7.51 41.19
CA ASP A 346 5.08 -6.96 40.69
C ASP A 346 6.21 -7.98 40.86
N TYR A 347 7.32 -7.80 40.14
CA TYR A 347 8.56 -8.54 40.32
C TYR A 347 9.76 -7.73 39.83
N THR A 348 10.93 -8.02 40.38
CA THR A 348 12.17 -7.36 40.00
C THR A 348 12.93 -8.20 39.00
N MET A 349 13.34 -7.60 37.88
CA MET A 349 14.23 -8.21 36.91
C MET A 349 15.65 -7.64 37.05
N THR A 350 16.65 -8.52 36.99
CA THR A 350 18.07 -8.14 37.04
C THR A 350 18.86 -8.94 36.02
N ASP A 351 19.70 -8.27 35.23
CA ASP A 351 20.64 -8.90 34.31
C ASP A 351 21.78 -9.60 35.08
N GLU A 352 22.44 -10.59 34.45
CA GLU A 352 23.45 -11.43 35.09
C GLU A 352 24.73 -10.65 35.50
N ASN A 353 25.16 -9.70 34.68
CA ASN A 353 26.40 -8.94 34.86
C ASN A 353 26.22 -7.58 35.57
N LYS A 354 24.97 -7.22 35.90
CA LYS A 354 24.52 -5.99 36.57
C LYS A 354 24.97 -4.72 35.85
N ASP A 355 24.91 -4.72 34.54
CA ASP A 355 25.27 -3.58 33.69
C ASP A 355 24.05 -2.83 33.10
N GLU A 356 22.85 -3.21 33.53
CA GLU A 356 21.54 -2.73 33.08
C GLU A 356 21.19 -3.10 31.63
N ILE A 357 21.96 -4.00 30.99
CA ILE A 357 21.73 -4.43 29.62
C ILE A 357 21.37 -5.91 29.59
N TYR A 358 20.24 -6.21 28.95
CA TYR A 358 19.80 -7.58 28.71
C TYR A 358 20.37 -8.10 27.38
N GLU A 359 21.47 -8.84 27.45
CA GLU A 359 22.20 -9.28 26.27
C GLU A 359 21.61 -10.55 25.62
N PRO A 360 21.64 -10.67 24.27
CA PRO A 360 21.33 -11.93 23.62
C PRO A 360 22.24 -13.06 24.11
N GLY A 361 21.66 -14.19 24.50
CA GLY A 361 22.40 -15.35 24.98
C GLY A 361 22.82 -15.31 26.45
N SER A 362 22.56 -14.22 27.18
CA SER A 362 22.87 -14.13 28.62
C SER A 362 21.69 -14.59 29.49
N ASP A 363 21.98 -14.88 30.75
CA ASP A 363 20.95 -15.14 31.72
C ASP A 363 20.46 -13.82 32.35
N PHE A 364 19.26 -13.86 32.92
CA PHE A 364 18.73 -12.84 33.80
C PHE A 364 17.91 -13.49 34.90
N PHE A 365 17.70 -12.76 35.98
CA PHE A 365 17.08 -13.27 37.19
C PHE A 365 15.85 -12.47 37.55
N ILE A 366 14.81 -13.19 37.96
CA ILE A 366 13.58 -12.61 38.50
C ILE A 366 13.52 -12.92 39.99
N THR A 367 13.31 -11.88 40.80
CA THR A 367 13.25 -11.94 42.26
C THR A 367 12.14 -11.06 42.79
N ASN A 368 11.89 -11.14 44.11
CA ASN A 368 10.92 -10.31 44.81
C ASN A 368 9.52 -10.37 44.18
N VAL A 369 9.09 -11.56 43.75
CA VAL A 369 7.78 -11.72 43.12
C VAL A 369 6.72 -11.49 44.17
N LYS A 370 6.05 -10.34 44.07
CA LYS A 370 5.01 -9.92 44.98
C LYS A 370 3.68 -10.44 44.44
N TRP A 371 2.94 -11.17 45.26
CA TRP A 371 1.66 -11.73 44.88
C TRP A 371 0.66 -11.60 46.03
N THR A 372 -0.63 -11.68 45.72
CA THR A 372 -1.72 -11.55 46.69
C THR A 372 -2.81 -12.57 46.42
N ASN A 373 -3.49 -13.01 47.47
CA ASN A 373 -4.75 -13.73 47.31
C ASN A 373 -5.92 -12.73 47.36
N ASN A 374 -6.47 -12.37 46.21
CA ASN A 374 -7.63 -11.47 46.09
C ASN A 374 -8.95 -12.20 45.86
N GLY A 375 -9.01 -13.50 46.19
CA GLY A 375 -10.24 -14.28 46.18
C GLY A 375 -11.08 -14.09 47.45
N ALA A 376 -12.13 -14.90 47.60
CA ALA A 376 -13.05 -14.86 48.74
C ALA A 376 -12.78 -15.95 49.81
N MET A 377 -11.70 -16.70 49.66
CA MET A 377 -11.22 -17.71 50.62
C MET A 377 -9.71 -17.71 50.71
N SER A 378 -9.18 -18.33 51.76
CA SER A 378 -7.74 -18.56 51.94
C SER A 378 -7.20 -19.50 50.87
N LEU A 379 -6.09 -19.11 50.24
CA LEU A 379 -5.37 -19.90 49.25
C LEU A 379 -4.63 -21.03 49.97
N PRO A 380 -4.84 -22.31 49.62
CA PRO A 380 -4.05 -23.40 50.18
C PRO A 380 -2.61 -23.38 49.66
N SER A 381 -1.70 -23.95 50.45
CA SER A 381 -0.33 -24.21 49.99
C SER A 381 -0.31 -25.20 48.83
N GLY A 382 0.68 -25.06 47.94
CA GLY A 382 0.87 -25.99 46.81
C GLY A 382 0.59 -25.37 45.44
N SER A 383 0.25 -24.08 45.37
CA SER A 383 0.27 -23.35 44.12
C SER A 383 1.71 -23.20 43.62
N ILE A 384 1.92 -23.28 42.32
CA ILE A 384 3.22 -23.24 41.66
C ILE A 384 3.35 -21.90 40.94
N LEU A 385 4.32 -21.09 41.34
CA LEU A 385 4.73 -19.88 40.65
C LEU A 385 5.88 -20.23 39.68
N SER A 386 5.77 -19.75 38.45
CA SER A 386 6.78 -19.98 37.40
C SER A 386 6.80 -18.86 36.36
N PHE A 387 7.84 -18.87 35.52
CA PHE A 387 7.96 -17.99 34.35
C PHE A 387 8.17 -18.84 33.09
N PRO A 388 7.11 -19.15 32.34
CA PRO A 388 7.20 -20.04 31.19
C PRO A 388 8.15 -19.53 30.09
N SER A 389 8.72 -20.47 29.33
CA SER A 389 9.51 -20.16 28.14
C SER A 389 8.68 -19.42 27.10
N THR A 390 9.29 -18.47 26.39
CA THR A 390 8.70 -17.74 25.27
C THR A 390 9.53 -17.99 23.99
N LYS A 391 9.16 -17.33 22.88
CA LYS A 391 9.94 -17.41 21.63
C LYS A 391 11.40 -16.94 21.81
N TYR A 392 11.64 -16.00 22.72
CA TYR A 392 12.95 -15.36 22.90
C TYR A 392 13.60 -15.67 24.25
N ILE A 393 12.87 -16.31 25.16
CA ILE A 393 13.35 -16.64 26.50
C ILE A 393 13.19 -18.15 26.71
N SER A 394 14.28 -18.78 27.14
CA SER A 394 14.27 -20.15 27.63
C SER A 394 14.28 -20.13 29.16
N SER A 395 13.27 -20.76 29.76
CA SER A 395 13.16 -20.97 31.20
C SER A 395 13.20 -22.47 31.51
N ASP A 396 13.84 -22.87 32.61
CA ASP A 396 13.81 -24.26 33.06
C ASP A 396 12.42 -24.59 33.62
N ILE A 397 11.80 -25.65 33.10
CA ILE A 397 10.48 -26.11 33.54
C ILE A 397 10.46 -26.56 35.02
N ASN A 398 11.63 -26.89 35.57
CA ASN A 398 11.78 -27.27 36.98
C ASN A 398 12.09 -26.07 37.89
N ASP A 399 12.39 -24.90 37.32
CA ASP A 399 12.66 -23.69 38.10
C ASP A 399 11.36 -23.00 38.50
N VAL A 400 10.73 -23.59 39.52
CA VAL A 400 9.42 -23.19 40.03
C VAL A 400 9.46 -22.96 41.54
N SER A 401 8.61 -22.07 42.04
CA SER A 401 8.40 -21.88 43.49
C SER A 401 7.07 -22.46 43.92
N VAL A 402 7.06 -23.28 44.98
CA VAL A 402 5.83 -23.77 45.61
C VAL A 402 5.41 -22.75 46.66
N LEU A 403 4.31 -22.05 46.38
CA LEU A 403 3.79 -21.01 47.25
C LEU A 403 3.19 -21.59 48.53
N THR A 404 3.46 -20.91 49.63
CA THR A 404 2.76 -21.11 50.90
C THR A 404 1.32 -20.63 50.80
N GLY A 405 0.43 -21.15 51.65
CA GLY A 405 -0.94 -20.64 51.73
C GLY A 405 -0.99 -19.17 52.15
N ALA A 406 -2.07 -18.48 51.78
CA ALA A 406 -2.26 -17.06 52.09
C ALA A 406 -3.72 -16.75 52.41
N ASN A 407 -3.94 -15.94 53.45
CA ASN A 407 -5.27 -15.45 53.82
C ASN A 407 -5.84 -14.49 52.76
N ILE A 408 -7.14 -14.22 52.86
CA ILE A 408 -7.84 -13.25 51.99
C ILE A 408 -7.15 -11.88 52.06
N ASN A 409 -6.85 -11.30 50.90
CA ASN A 409 -6.15 -10.03 50.70
C ASN A 409 -4.73 -9.95 51.29
N GLN A 410 -4.16 -11.08 51.73
CA GLN A 410 -2.79 -11.13 52.20
C GLN A 410 -1.82 -11.05 51.02
N THR A 411 -0.90 -10.09 51.09
CA THR A 411 0.20 -9.94 50.13
C THR A 411 1.46 -10.61 50.66
N MET A 412 2.13 -11.35 49.79
CA MET A 412 3.34 -12.10 50.07
C MET A 412 4.44 -11.71 49.07
N ILE A 413 5.70 -11.90 49.47
CA ILE A 413 6.86 -11.79 48.59
C ILE A 413 7.51 -13.16 48.54
N ASP A 414 7.60 -13.73 47.34
CA ASP A 414 8.27 -15.00 47.12
C ASP A 414 9.80 -14.78 47.10
N PRO A 415 10.57 -15.53 47.91
CA PRO A 415 12.01 -15.39 48.01
C PRO A 415 12.79 -16.15 46.92
N HIS A 416 12.10 -16.95 46.08
CA HIS A 416 12.76 -17.74 45.05
C HIS A 416 13.40 -16.84 44.00
N ARG A 417 14.54 -17.28 43.47
CA ARG A 417 15.27 -16.58 42.42
C ARG A 417 15.18 -17.39 41.14
N PHE A 418 14.27 -16.98 40.26
CA PHE A 418 14.07 -17.61 38.96
C PHE A 418 15.20 -17.20 38.02
N ARG A 419 15.76 -18.17 37.30
CA ARG A 419 16.76 -17.98 36.26
C ARG A 419 16.12 -18.18 34.89
N CYS A 420 16.18 -17.15 34.07
CA CYS A 420 15.72 -17.17 32.69
C CYS A 420 16.93 -16.90 31.77
N ARG A 421 16.90 -17.42 30.55
CA ARG A 421 17.96 -17.21 29.56
C ARG A 421 17.40 -16.57 28.31
N LEU A 422 18.01 -15.48 27.85
CA LEU A 422 17.71 -14.92 26.54
C LEU A 422 18.31 -15.80 25.45
N ASN A 423 17.51 -16.13 24.45
CA ASN A 423 17.99 -16.92 23.32
C ASN A 423 19.06 -16.13 22.55
N PRO A 424 20.15 -16.79 22.09
CA PRO A 424 21.18 -16.12 21.30
C PRO A 424 20.60 -15.46 20.05
N ALA A 425 21.20 -14.35 19.61
CA ALA A 425 20.84 -13.72 18.35
C ALA A 425 21.16 -14.68 17.19
N THR A 426 20.16 -14.96 16.34
CA THR A 426 20.31 -15.86 15.19
C THR A 426 20.96 -15.21 13.97
N THR A 427 20.99 -13.88 13.93
CA THR A 427 21.52 -13.08 12.82
C THR A 427 22.29 -11.89 13.36
N VAL A 428 23.42 -11.58 12.74
CA VAL A 428 24.22 -10.37 13.02
C VAL A 428 23.45 -9.14 12.58
N SER A 429 23.55 -8.04 13.34
CA SER A 429 22.94 -6.77 12.95
C SER A 429 23.78 -6.05 11.89
N ILE A 430 23.16 -5.65 10.79
CA ILE A 430 23.81 -4.96 9.66
C ILE A 430 23.31 -3.51 9.63
N ASP A 431 24.23 -2.56 9.54
CA ASP A 431 24.00 -1.11 9.42
C ASP A 431 23.14 -0.44 10.50
N LYS A 432 22.92 -1.15 11.61
CA LYS A 432 22.37 -0.63 12.86
C LYS A 432 22.78 -1.47 14.07
N PRO A 433 22.68 -0.94 15.29
CA PRO A 433 22.84 -1.74 16.50
C PRO A 433 21.76 -2.81 16.64
N TYR A 434 22.09 -3.95 17.25
CA TYR A 434 21.11 -4.99 17.57
C TYR A 434 20.17 -4.50 18.68
N MET A 435 18.86 -4.51 18.42
CA MET A 435 17.84 -4.20 19.42
C MET A 435 16.57 -5.02 19.14
N ARG A 436 16.01 -5.63 20.18
CA ARG A 436 14.77 -6.41 20.12
C ARG A 436 13.93 -6.21 21.37
N SER A 437 12.64 -5.95 21.20
CA SER A 437 11.69 -5.96 22.30
C SER A 437 11.31 -7.40 22.65
N VAL A 438 11.41 -7.75 23.93
CA VAL A 438 11.14 -9.08 24.48
C VAL A 438 10.14 -8.95 25.63
N GLU A 439 9.26 -9.94 25.76
CA GLU A 439 8.25 -10.02 26.82
C GLU A 439 8.40 -11.32 27.61
N ILE A 440 8.24 -11.21 28.93
CA ILE A 440 8.12 -12.33 29.86
C ILE A 440 6.89 -12.14 30.73
N THR A 441 6.22 -13.24 31.07
CA THR A 441 4.97 -13.21 31.84
C THR A 441 5.06 -14.20 33.00
N SER A 442 4.58 -13.77 34.17
CA SER A 442 4.45 -14.63 35.34
C SER A 442 3.25 -15.59 35.22
N GLU A 443 3.29 -16.69 35.95
CA GLU A 443 2.18 -17.64 36.01
C GLU A 443 2.13 -18.30 37.40
N ILE A 444 0.96 -18.25 38.05
CA ILE A 444 0.65 -19.02 39.24
C ILE A 444 -0.42 -20.04 38.87
N ASN A 445 -0.12 -21.31 39.12
CA ASN A 445 -0.98 -22.45 38.83
C ASN A 445 -1.33 -23.21 40.11
N LEU A 446 -2.57 -23.69 40.23
CA LEU A 446 -2.93 -24.69 41.23
C LEU A 446 -3.62 -25.86 40.53
N LEU A 447 -3.07 -27.07 40.69
CA LEU A 447 -3.54 -28.28 39.99
C LEU A 447 -3.60 -28.09 38.46
N ASN A 448 -2.54 -27.53 37.87
CA ASN A 448 -2.43 -27.21 36.43
C ASN A 448 -3.51 -26.24 35.90
N ARG A 449 -4.15 -25.45 36.77
CA ARG A 449 -5.08 -24.40 36.38
C ARG A 449 -4.50 -23.04 36.78
N SER A 450 -4.30 -22.18 35.78
CA SER A 450 -3.76 -20.85 35.98
C SER A 450 -4.79 -19.91 36.58
N PHE A 451 -4.33 -19.07 37.51
CA PHE A 451 -5.10 -17.92 37.95
C PHE A 451 -4.95 -16.80 36.94
N THR A 452 -6.07 -16.25 36.47
CA THR A 452 -6.05 -15.18 35.46
C THR A 452 -5.29 -13.94 35.92
N GLY A 453 -5.35 -13.60 37.20
CA GLY A 453 -4.61 -12.48 37.79
C GLY A 453 -3.11 -12.73 37.97
N SER A 454 -2.62 -13.93 37.68
CA SER A 454 -1.19 -14.25 37.82
C SER A 454 -0.35 -13.88 36.60
N HIS A 455 -0.98 -13.54 35.47
CA HIS A 455 -0.31 -13.19 34.23
C HIS A 455 0.03 -11.71 34.17
N VAL A 456 1.17 -11.33 34.76
CA VAL A 456 1.72 -9.97 34.63
C VAL A 456 2.81 -9.97 33.56
N PRO A 457 2.58 -9.39 32.37
CA PRO A 457 3.59 -9.26 31.33
C PRO A 457 4.54 -8.09 31.62
N THR A 458 5.82 -8.30 31.39
CA THR A 458 6.86 -7.25 31.43
C THR A 458 7.65 -7.26 30.13
N THR A 459 7.71 -6.09 29.48
CA THR A 459 8.44 -5.88 28.23
C THR A 459 9.76 -5.14 28.49
N PHE A 460 10.85 -5.59 27.87
CA PHE A 460 12.18 -4.97 27.96
C PHE A 460 12.98 -5.12 26.66
N ASN A 461 14.08 -4.37 26.54
CA ASN A 461 14.93 -4.39 25.35
C ASN A 461 16.10 -5.35 25.50
N CYS A 462 16.18 -6.32 24.61
CA CYS A 462 17.34 -7.18 24.41
C CYS A 462 18.29 -6.52 23.40
N GLN A 463 19.50 -6.17 23.83
CA GLN A 463 20.50 -5.43 23.05
C GLN A 463 21.92 -5.70 23.56
N TYR A 464 22.94 -5.43 22.74
CA TYR A 464 24.33 -5.48 23.19
C TYR A 464 24.76 -4.16 23.86
N PRO A 465 25.67 -4.21 24.85
CA PRO A 465 26.14 -3.07 25.62
C PRO A 465 27.05 -2.11 24.82
N ILE A 466 27.68 -2.61 23.76
CA ILE A 466 28.57 -1.87 22.87
C ILE A 466 27.96 -1.79 21.47
N GLN A 467 27.97 -0.60 20.89
CA GLN A 467 27.29 -0.32 19.62
C GLN A 467 28.14 0.63 18.74
N ILE A 468 28.07 0.45 17.42
CA ILE A 468 28.64 1.44 16.48
C ILE A 468 27.65 2.60 16.33
N ARG A 469 28.00 3.76 16.89
CA ARG A 469 27.17 4.96 16.86
C ARG A 469 27.31 5.73 15.55
N ASN A 470 28.53 5.88 15.07
CA ASN A 470 28.81 6.60 13.83
C ASN A 470 30.02 6.00 13.11
N VAL A 471 30.02 6.12 11.79
CA VAL A 471 31.18 5.84 10.93
C VAL A 471 31.33 7.02 9.99
N GLU A 472 32.45 7.73 10.08
CA GLU A 472 32.78 8.89 9.25
C GLU A 472 33.96 8.54 8.35
N LEU A 473 33.76 8.66 7.04
CA LEU A 473 34.80 8.45 6.02
C LEU A 473 34.51 9.31 4.78
N PRO A 474 35.51 9.56 3.92
CA PRO A 474 35.28 10.15 2.60
C PRO A 474 34.52 9.20 1.67
N ASN A 475 33.55 9.74 0.92
CA ASN A 475 32.79 8.96 -0.08
C ASN A 475 33.62 8.62 -1.33
N PHE A 476 34.73 9.34 -1.53
CA PHE A 476 35.64 9.14 -2.66
C PHE A 476 37.10 9.36 -2.25
N LEU A 477 38.02 8.78 -3.01
CA LEU A 477 39.47 8.94 -2.82
C LEU A 477 40.20 8.81 -4.17
N GLY A 478 41.32 9.53 -4.33
CA GLY A 478 42.19 9.35 -5.51
C GLY A 478 43.28 8.30 -5.28
N PRO A 479 43.89 7.76 -6.35
CA PRO A 479 45.08 6.92 -6.24
C PRO A 479 46.19 7.64 -5.48
N ASN A 480 46.94 6.90 -4.64
CA ASN A 480 47.98 7.40 -3.73
C ASN A 480 47.54 8.45 -2.72
N GLN A 481 46.23 8.59 -2.45
CA GLN A 481 45.75 9.50 -1.43
C GLN A 481 45.47 8.80 -0.12
N GLU A 482 45.87 9.44 0.97
CA GLU A 482 45.59 9.00 2.32
C GLU A 482 44.23 9.51 2.80
N ALA A 483 43.53 8.66 3.55
CA ALA A 483 42.31 9.00 4.25
C ALA A 483 42.30 8.36 5.65
N THR A 484 41.34 8.76 6.46
CA THR A 484 41.10 8.18 7.78
C THR A 484 39.62 7.89 7.94
N ILE A 485 39.30 6.66 8.34
CA ILE A 485 37.95 6.28 8.77
C ILE A 485 37.87 6.43 10.29
N LYS A 486 36.88 7.18 10.75
CA LYS A 486 36.60 7.39 12.17
C LYS A 486 35.36 6.60 12.57
N ILE A 487 35.51 5.75 13.57
CA ILE A 487 34.45 4.87 14.08
C ILE A 487 34.19 5.23 15.52
N THR A 488 32.98 5.70 15.82
CA THR A 488 32.56 6.06 17.17
C THR A 488 31.82 4.88 17.79
N LEU A 489 32.44 4.22 18.76
CA LEU A 489 31.79 3.20 19.58
C LEU A 489 31.12 3.85 20.78
N ALA A 490 29.92 3.37 21.13
CA ALA A 490 29.20 3.77 22.34
C ALA A 490 29.09 2.61 23.31
N ASN A 491 29.38 2.88 24.58
CA ASN A 491 29.05 1.99 25.69
C ASN A 491 27.77 2.50 26.36
N ILE A 492 26.67 1.77 26.20
CA ILE A 492 25.38 2.14 26.76
C ILE A 492 25.11 1.49 28.13
N SER A 493 26.01 0.64 28.61
CA SER A 493 25.90 -0.03 29.91
C SER A 493 26.42 0.84 31.07
N THR A 494 26.25 0.35 32.29
CA THR A 494 26.83 0.95 33.51
C THR A 494 28.21 0.40 33.87
N ARG A 495 28.79 -0.50 33.06
CA ARG A 495 30.11 -1.10 33.29
C ARG A 495 31.12 -0.72 32.21
N PRO A 496 32.43 -0.64 32.53
CA PRO A 496 33.45 -0.41 31.51
C PRO A 496 33.65 -1.66 30.64
N TYR A 497 34.01 -1.46 29.38
CA TYR A 497 34.35 -2.53 28.42
C TYR A 497 35.70 -2.27 27.75
N GLY A 498 36.49 -3.31 27.48
CA GLY A 498 37.87 -3.21 27.01
C GLY A 498 38.80 -4.23 27.67
N THR A 499 39.97 -3.80 28.12
CA THR A 499 41.02 -4.64 28.73
C THR A 499 41.37 -4.24 30.17
N CYS A 500 40.59 -3.36 30.81
CA CYS A 500 40.78 -2.99 32.21
C CYS A 500 40.32 -4.09 33.19
N GLN A 501 40.78 -4.04 34.45
CA GLN A 501 40.47 -5.07 35.46
C GLN A 501 38.97 -5.19 35.77
N GLU A 502 38.22 -4.08 35.69
CA GLU A 502 36.78 -4.04 35.96
C GLU A 502 35.92 -4.32 34.71
N SER A 503 36.57 -4.57 33.58
CA SER A 503 35.92 -4.74 32.29
C SER A 503 34.92 -5.89 32.27
N ALA A 504 33.74 -5.65 31.71
CA ALA A 504 32.73 -6.68 31.49
C ALA A 504 32.96 -7.50 30.20
N GLY A 505 33.95 -7.15 29.39
CA GLY A 505 34.31 -7.91 28.19
C GLY A 505 35.26 -7.18 27.24
N SER A 506 36.01 -7.97 26.48
CA SER A 506 36.88 -7.45 25.43
C SER A 506 36.08 -6.98 24.21
N ILE A 507 36.57 -5.90 23.59
CA ILE A 507 36.03 -5.36 22.34
C ILE A 507 37.12 -5.44 21.28
N GLU A 508 36.75 -5.97 20.12
CA GLU A 508 37.61 -6.00 18.94
C GLU A 508 36.87 -5.39 17.76
N LEU A 509 37.57 -4.55 17.00
CA LEU A 509 37.07 -3.92 15.78
C LEU A 509 37.94 -4.38 14.63
N ILE A 510 37.33 -4.92 13.58
CA ILE A 510 38.05 -5.37 12.39
C ILE A 510 37.55 -4.59 11.19
N PHE A 511 38.46 -3.85 10.56
CA PHE A 511 38.22 -3.13 9.33
C PHE A 511 38.70 -3.98 8.15
N PHE A 512 37.76 -4.32 7.28
CA PHE A 512 38.01 -5.01 6.02
C PHE A 512 37.79 -4.02 4.88
N ALA A 513 38.75 -3.94 3.98
CA ALA A 513 38.72 -3.09 2.82
C ALA A 513 39.09 -3.92 1.57
N ASP A 514 38.76 -3.38 0.40
CA ASP A 514 39.20 -3.93 -0.87
C ASP A 514 40.74 -4.07 -0.91
N SER A 515 41.24 -5.00 -1.73
CA SER A 515 42.67 -5.21 -1.95
C SER A 515 43.44 -3.96 -2.39
N LEU A 516 42.76 -3.00 -3.04
CA LEU A 516 43.35 -1.73 -3.46
C LEU A 516 43.41 -0.67 -2.34
N ILE A 517 42.86 -0.97 -1.15
CA ILE A 517 42.93 -0.10 0.01
C ILE A 517 43.98 -0.67 0.97
N GLU A 518 45.14 -0.04 1.00
CA GLU A 518 46.21 -0.40 1.92
C GLU A 518 46.00 0.31 3.26
N ILE A 519 45.77 -0.49 4.30
CA ILE A 519 45.63 0.04 5.66
C ILE A 519 47.04 0.37 6.20
N LEU A 520 47.26 1.63 6.56
CA LEU A 520 48.54 2.12 7.08
C LEU A 520 48.69 1.77 8.55
N SER A 521 49.91 1.77 9.10
CA SER A 521 50.15 1.48 10.51
C SER A 521 49.46 2.48 11.46
N GLY A 522 48.92 1.98 12.57
CA GLY A 522 48.27 2.80 13.60
C GLY A 522 49.23 3.75 14.34
N THR A 523 48.66 4.68 15.10
CA THR A 523 49.45 5.59 15.94
C THR A 523 49.96 4.88 17.20
N VAL A 524 50.93 5.49 17.90
CA VAL A 524 51.41 4.97 19.20
C VAL A 524 50.27 4.85 20.23
N GLU A 525 49.27 5.74 20.15
CA GLU A 525 48.10 5.73 21.03
C GLU A 525 47.03 4.70 20.62
N GLN A 526 46.95 4.36 19.34
CA GLN A 526 46.00 3.38 18.78
C GLN A 526 46.72 2.38 17.86
N PRO A 527 47.56 1.49 18.41
CA PRO A 527 48.26 0.49 17.63
C PRO A 527 47.28 -0.63 17.24
N TYR A 528 46.85 -0.66 15.98
CA TYR A 528 46.12 -1.78 15.41
C TYR A 528 47.05 -2.69 14.59
N GLU A 529 46.71 -3.97 14.54
CA GLU A 529 47.46 -5.01 13.85
C GLU A 529 46.92 -5.16 12.41
N ILE A 530 47.81 -5.09 11.42
CA ILE A 530 47.46 -5.39 10.03
C ILE A 530 47.70 -6.88 9.81
N LYS A 531 46.62 -7.65 9.65
CA LYS A 531 46.72 -9.12 9.52
C LYS A 531 47.11 -9.54 8.11
N ARG A 532 46.60 -8.81 7.12
CA ARG A 532 46.88 -8.95 5.68
C ARG A 532 46.46 -7.67 4.97
N THR A 533 46.79 -7.56 3.69
CA THR A 533 46.33 -6.45 2.83
C THR A 533 44.81 -6.29 2.94
N GLY A 534 44.35 -5.08 3.23
CA GLY A 534 42.94 -4.76 3.42
C GLY A 534 42.31 -5.24 4.74
N GLU A 535 43.06 -5.78 5.71
CA GLU A 535 42.51 -6.19 7.01
C GLU A 535 43.28 -5.61 8.21
N GLY A 536 42.65 -4.67 8.91
CA GLY A 536 43.16 -4.04 10.14
C GLY A 536 42.33 -4.44 11.35
N CYS A 537 42.99 -4.91 12.41
CA CYS A 537 42.34 -5.35 13.65
C CYS A 537 42.79 -4.49 14.83
N TYR A 538 41.84 -3.80 15.45
CA TYR A 538 42.07 -3.03 16.66
C TYR A 538 41.38 -3.69 17.86
N LYS A 539 42.19 -4.16 18.81
CA LYS A 539 41.69 -4.57 20.13
C LYS A 539 41.74 -3.37 21.05
N ILE A 540 40.64 -3.02 21.70
CA ILE A 540 40.58 -1.84 22.56
C ILE A 540 41.60 -1.95 23.68
N ASN A 541 42.62 -1.07 23.65
CA ASN A 541 43.56 -0.92 24.76
C ASN A 541 42.98 0.07 25.79
N GLY A 542 42.88 -0.35 27.05
CA GLY A 542 42.23 0.40 28.13
C GLY A 542 40.72 0.12 28.18
N GLU A 543 39.90 1.16 28.34
CA GLU A 543 38.44 1.01 28.44
C GLU A 543 37.66 2.01 27.59
N ILE A 544 36.37 1.69 27.42
CA ILE A 544 35.29 2.64 27.12
C ILE A 544 34.45 2.72 28.40
N SER A 545 34.51 3.86 29.09
CA SER A 545 33.84 4.07 30.37
C SER A 545 32.31 3.95 30.24
N PRO A 546 31.59 3.67 31.34
CA PRO A 546 30.14 3.57 31.35
C PRO A 546 29.46 4.79 30.71
N LYS A 547 28.38 4.56 29.95
CA LYS A 547 27.57 5.62 29.31
C LYS A 547 28.40 6.64 28.49
N SER A 548 29.52 6.21 27.89
CA SER A 548 30.44 7.08 27.14
C SER A 548 30.70 6.58 25.72
N THR A 549 31.47 7.34 24.95
CA THR A 549 31.85 7.02 23.57
C THR A 549 33.37 7.05 23.40
N LYS A 550 33.89 6.25 22.48
CA LYS A 550 35.31 6.24 22.09
C LYS A 550 35.46 6.25 20.58
N ASP A 551 36.28 7.17 20.09
CA ASP A 551 36.59 7.29 18.67
C ASP A 551 37.84 6.46 18.32
N ILE A 552 37.74 5.72 17.23
CA ILE A 552 38.79 4.84 16.71
C ILE A 552 39.08 5.26 15.28
N TYR A 553 40.36 5.35 14.94
CA TYR A 553 40.80 5.84 13.64
C TYR A 553 41.61 4.76 12.92
N PHE A 554 41.20 4.35 11.72
CA PHE A 554 42.08 3.61 10.80
C PHE A 554 42.54 4.56 9.70
N LYS A 555 43.86 4.63 9.51
CA LYS A 555 44.47 5.32 8.38
C LYS A 555 44.65 4.34 7.24
N PHE A 556 44.36 4.78 6.03
CA PHE A 556 44.55 3.97 4.83
C PHE A 556 44.94 4.86 3.66
N ILE A 557 45.61 4.26 2.68
CA ILE A 557 45.96 4.86 1.40
C ILE A 557 45.34 4.02 0.29
N LEU A 558 44.95 4.68 -0.79
CA LEU A 558 44.54 3.97 -2.00
C LEU A 558 45.78 3.64 -2.83
N ASP A 559 45.97 2.36 -3.15
CA ASP A 559 47.10 1.88 -3.95
C ASP A 559 47.15 2.55 -5.33
N ASP A 560 48.34 2.70 -5.92
CA ASP A 560 48.53 3.29 -7.25
C ASP A 560 47.82 2.46 -8.34
N ASP A 561 47.68 1.14 -8.15
CA ASP A 561 46.93 0.25 -9.03
C ASP A 561 45.44 0.64 -9.13
N ALA A 562 44.91 1.40 -8.16
CA ALA A 562 43.57 1.97 -8.24
C ALA A 562 43.43 3.01 -9.37
N SER A 563 44.54 3.53 -9.92
CA SER A 563 44.55 4.33 -11.14
C SER A 563 43.97 3.57 -12.34
N HIS A 564 44.01 2.25 -12.32
CA HIS A 564 43.34 1.42 -13.32
C HIS A 564 41.85 1.25 -13.03
N GLN A 565 41.35 1.55 -11.83
CA GLN A 565 39.97 1.36 -11.39
C GLN A 565 39.19 2.68 -11.17
N LEU A 566 39.57 3.76 -11.86
CA LEU A 566 38.84 5.03 -11.77
C LEU A 566 37.33 4.84 -12.01
N TYR A 567 36.54 5.54 -11.19
CA TYR A 567 35.08 5.52 -11.10
C TYR A 567 34.43 4.22 -10.61
N GLU A 568 35.21 3.22 -10.18
CA GLU A 568 34.69 2.08 -9.44
C GLU A 568 34.44 2.39 -7.98
N SER A 569 33.58 1.57 -7.36
CA SER A 569 33.28 1.63 -5.93
C SER A 569 33.89 0.43 -5.22
N LEU A 570 34.90 0.70 -4.40
CA LEU A 570 35.61 -0.28 -3.59
C LEU A 570 34.82 -0.53 -2.31
N ASN A 571 34.54 -1.80 -2.01
CA ASN A 571 33.77 -2.14 -0.82
C ASN A 571 34.63 -2.10 0.42
N TRP A 572 34.04 -1.72 1.54
CA TRP A 572 34.62 -1.90 2.85
C TRP A 572 33.55 -2.33 3.85
N HIS A 573 33.97 -3.00 4.92
CA HIS A 573 33.09 -3.31 6.02
C HIS A 573 33.84 -3.36 7.36
N ILE A 574 33.11 -3.07 8.43
CA ILE A 574 33.60 -3.11 9.81
C ILE A 574 32.84 -4.20 10.55
N HIS A 575 33.57 -5.04 11.26
CA HIS A 575 33.05 -6.01 12.22
C HIS A 575 33.33 -5.54 13.64
N LEU A 576 32.28 -5.37 14.43
CA LEU A 576 32.37 -5.16 15.87
C LEU A 576 32.16 -6.49 16.59
N LEU A 577 33.19 -6.94 17.30
CA LEU A 577 33.16 -8.16 18.10
C LEU A 577 33.15 -7.81 19.59
N LEU A 578 32.24 -8.43 20.33
CA LEU A 578 32.16 -8.38 21.78
C LEU A 578 32.44 -9.78 22.34
N ARG A 579 33.46 -9.91 23.20
CA ARG A 579 33.90 -11.20 23.77
C ARG A 579 34.13 -12.27 22.68
N GLY A 580 34.69 -11.85 21.54
CA GLY A 580 34.95 -12.71 20.37
C GLY A 580 33.74 -13.05 19.51
N THR A 581 32.53 -12.58 19.86
CA THR A 581 31.31 -12.79 19.06
C THR A 581 31.04 -11.59 18.17
N LEU A 582 30.78 -11.80 16.88
CA LEU A 582 30.37 -10.75 15.95
C LEU A 582 28.96 -10.27 16.28
N ILE A 583 28.84 -9.04 16.78
CA ILE A 583 27.56 -8.48 17.23
C ILE A 583 26.96 -7.49 16.22
N GLU A 584 27.80 -6.82 15.44
CA GLU A 584 27.38 -5.76 14.53
C GLU A 584 28.33 -5.63 13.33
N LYS A 585 27.76 -5.42 12.14
CA LYS A 585 28.44 -5.16 10.88
C LYS A 585 28.04 -3.78 10.34
N ARG A 586 29.02 -3.05 9.81
CA ARG A 586 28.80 -1.85 8.97
C ARG A 586 29.43 -2.08 7.62
N GLU A 587 28.76 -1.71 6.54
CA GLU A 587 29.34 -1.82 5.19
C GLU A 587 28.97 -0.61 4.34
N ASP A 588 29.90 -0.19 3.49
CA ASP A 588 29.66 0.84 2.49
C ASP A 588 30.75 0.75 1.40
N LYS A 589 30.83 1.77 0.54
CA LYS A 589 31.78 1.84 -0.56
C LYS A 589 32.54 3.17 -0.60
N ILE A 590 33.75 3.13 -1.14
CA ILE A 590 34.56 4.31 -1.47
C ILE A 590 34.74 4.33 -2.98
N ARG A 591 34.40 5.45 -3.61
CA ARG A 591 34.56 5.60 -5.05
C ARG A 591 35.95 6.11 -5.42
N VAL A 592 36.58 5.48 -6.40
CA VAL A 592 37.90 5.90 -6.89
C VAL A 592 37.73 7.09 -7.83
N VAL A 593 38.24 8.26 -7.47
CA VAL A 593 38.09 9.50 -8.25
C VAL A 593 39.45 10.15 -8.47
N PRO A 594 39.85 10.38 -9.74
CA PRO A 594 41.19 10.89 -10.05
C PRO A 594 41.41 12.31 -9.54
N GLU A 595 42.68 12.64 -9.34
CA GLU A 595 43.15 13.98 -8.98
C GLU A 595 43.42 14.82 -10.25
N PHE A 596 42.92 16.05 -10.26
CA PHE A 596 43.21 17.07 -11.27
C PHE A 596 44.57 17.73 -10.99
N ASN A 597 45.43 17.80 -12.00
CA ASN A 597 46.74 18.43 -11.93
C ASN A 597 46.76 19.76 -12.73
N PRO A 598 46.78 20.94 -12.05
CA PRO A 598 46.73 22.23 -12.71
C PRO A 598 48.00 22.57 -13.51
N ASP A 599 49.13 21.92 -13.23
CA ASP A 599 50.41 22.20 -13.89
C ASP A 599 50.54 21.52 -15.26
N VAL A 600 49.66 20.55 -15.55
CA VAL A 600 49.66 19.80 -16.81
C VAL A 600 48.70 20.46 -17.80
N LYS A 601 49.21 20.82 -18.98
CA LYS A 601 48.37 21.28 -20.09
C LYS A 601 47.88 20.10 -20.91
N THR A 602 46.58 20.07 -21.21
CA THR A 602 45.95 19.03 -22.05
C THR A 602 45.11 19.61 -23.17
N ASP A 603 44.71 18.76 -24.11
CA ASP A 603 43.78 19.14 -25.17
C ASP A 603 42.36 19.24 -24.61
N VAL A 604 41.99 18.29 -23.74
CA VAL A 604 40.64 18.14 -23.19
C VAL A 604 40.64 18.22 -21.66
N LEU A 605 39.66 18.90 -21.10
CA LEU A 605 39.24 18.78 -19.70
C LEU A 605 37.83 18.21 -19.65
N LEU A 606 37.70 16.96 -19.20
CA LEU A 606 36.43 16.27 -19.03
C LEU A 606 35.85 16.54 -17.65
N VAL A 607 34.66 17.14 -17.58
CA VAL A 607 33.95 17.43 -16.34
C VAL A 607 32.92 16.33 -16.08
N THR A 608 33.12 15.62 -14.97
CA THR A 608 32.35 14.44 -14.54
C THR A 608 31.60 14.70 -13.25
N ASN A 609 30.66 13.82 -12.90
CA ASN A 609 29.81 13.96 -11.72
C ASN A 609 29.59 12.63 -10.98
N PHE A 610 28.78 12.65 -9.91
CA PHE A 610 28.55 11.48 -9.06
C PHE A 610 27.83 10.31 -9.78
N GLN A 611 27.27 10.53 -10.97
CA GLN A 611 26.60 9.51 -11.78
C GLN A 611 27.51 8.90 -12.86
N THR A 612 28.67 9.52 -13.14
CA THR A 612 29.63 9.00 -14.13
C THR A 612 30.16 7.64 -13.68
N ASN A 613 29.78 6.56 -14.37
CA ASN A 613 30.26 5.22 -14.03
C ASN A 613 31.56 4.88 -14.78
N ARG A 614 32.20 3.77 -14.39
CA ARG A 614 33.45 3.31 -15.03
C ARG A 614 33.29 3.09 -16.54
N SER A 615 32.22 2.41 -16.96
CA SER A 615 31.99 2.07 -18.36
C SER A 615 31.93 3.33 -19.24
N GLU A 616 31.24 4.37 -18.78
CA GLU A 616 31.19 5.68 -19.42
C GLU A 616 32.56 6.34 -19.48
N TYR A 617 33.28 6.36 -18.35
CA TYR A 617 34.63 6.94 -18.28
C TYR A 617 35.61 6.27 -19.26
N LEU A 618 35.66 4.93 -19.28
CA LEU A 618 36.52 4.18 -20.20
C LEU A 618 36.18 4.46 -21.67
N ALA A 619 34.89 4.64 -21.97
CA ALA A 619 34.44 5.00 -23.30
C ALA A 619 34.91 6.41 -23.70
N TYR A 620 34.86 7.40 -22.79
CA TYR A 620 35.40 8.75 -23.03
C TYR A 620 36.92 8.75 -23.21
N GLU A 621 37.66 8.04 -22.36
CA GLU A 621 39.11 7.83 -22.48
C GLU A 621 39.49 7.26 -23.85
N LYS A 622 38.80 6.20 -24.27
CA LYS A 622 39.05 5.56 -25.58
C LYS A 622 38.73 6.52 -26.72
N LEU A 623 37.65 7.28 -26.61
CA LEU A 623 37.30 8.33 -27.56
C LEU A 623 38.45 9.35 -27.69
N PHE A 624 38.93 9.91 -26.59
CA PHE A 624 40.02 10.89 -26.60
C PHE A 624 41.32 10.30 -27.18
N LYS A 625 41.66 9.05 -26.82
CA LYS A 625 42.80 8.32 -27.43
C LYS A 625 42.62 8.12 -28.94
N LEU A 626 41.40 7.84 -29.42
CA LEU A 626 41.09 7.77 -30.86
C LEU A 626 41.30 9.14 -31.54
N PHE A 627 40.96 10.24 -30.90
CA PHE A 627 41.23 11.59 -31.42
C PHE A 627 42.67 12.09 -31.16
N LYS A 628 43.51 11.29 -30.49
CA LYS A 628 44.87 11.67 -30.03
C LYS A 628 44.86 12.91 -29.12
N TYR A 629 43.79 13.11 -28.37
CA TYR A 629 43.75 14.13 -27.34
C TYR A 629 44.37 13.64 -26.05
N SER A 630 45.20 14.48 -25.46
CA SER A 630 45.49 14.41 -24.02
C SER A 630 44.29 14.92 -23.23
N SER A 631 43.92 14.25 -22.16
CA SER A 631 42.77 14.62 -21.33
C SER A 631 43.08 14.64 -19.84
N GLN A 632 42.51 15.60 -19.13
CA GLN A 632 42.39 15.60 -17.67
C GLN A 632 40.93 15.55 -17.24
N ILE A 633 40.71 15.22 -15.98
CA ILE A 633 39.39 15.01 -15.42
C ILE A 633 39.15 15.98 -14.28
N TRP A 634 37.99 16.64 -14.32
CA TRP A 634 37.46 17.42 -13.21
C TRP A 634 36.22 16.72 -12.67
N SER A 635 36.31 16.14 -11.46
CA SER A 635 35.13 15.60 -10.78
C SER A 635 34.46 16.66 -9.94
N ILE A 636 33.18 16.95 -10.23
CA ILE A 636 32.35 17.87 -9.46
C ILE A 636 32.17 17.36 -8.01
N GLU A 637 32.16 16.05 -7.81
CA GLU A 637 32.04 15.45 -6.48
C GLU A 637 33.25 15.77 -5.60
N ARG A 638 34.43 15.88 -6.22
CA ARG A 638 35.70 16.15 -5.55
C ARG A 638 35.98 17.64 -5.37
N TYR A 639 35.81 18.42 -6.43
CA TYR A 639 36.23 19.82 -6.49
C TYR A 639 35.07 20.81 -6.44
N GLY A 640 33.84 20.35 -6.51
CA GLY A 640 32.66 21.20 -6.58
C GLY A 640 32.63 22.02 -7.88
N SER A 641 32.22 23.28 -7.75
CA SER A 641 32.18 24.24 -8.85
C SER A 641 33.56 24.81 -9.17
N PHE A 642 33.71 25.36 -10.37
CA PHE A 642 34.91 26.06 -10.84
C PHE A 642 35.17 27.41 -10.14
N HIS A 643 34.60 27.63 -8.95
CA HIS A 643 34.69 28.89 -8.17
C HIS A 643 35.56 28.77 -6.93
N HIS A 644 36.06 27.59 -6.61
CA HIS A 644 36.88 27.41 -5.44
C HIS A 644 38.21 28.18 -5.61
N SER A 645 38.52 29.03 -4.63
CA SER A 645 39.63 30.01 -4.60
C SER A 645 41.05 29.44 -4.71
N GLY A 646 41.23 28.13 -4.90
CA GLY A 646 42.53 27.46 -4.89
C GLY A 646 43.02 26.90 -6.24
N ILE A 647 42.17 26.74 -7.26
CA ILE A 647 42.54 26.00 -8.48
C ILE A 647 42.33 26.85 -9.74
N GLN A 648 43.43 27.16 -10.44
CA GLN A 648 43.40 27.83 -11.75
C GLN A 648 43.30 26.79 -12.87
N TRP A 649 42.07 26.42 -13.25
CA TRP A 649 41.82 25.55 -14.42
C TRP A 649 41.90 26.32 -15.75
N LEU A 650 41.80 27.65 -15.72
CA LEU A 650 41.88 28.51 -16.91
C LEU A 650 43.22 28.28 -17.62
N ASN A 651 43.16 28.00 -18.93
CA ASN A 651 44.30 27.69 -19.81
C ASN A 651 45.01 26.34 -19.57
N THR A 652 44.44 25.46 -18.73
CA THR A 652 44.94 24.09 -18.56
C THR A 652 44.50 23.17 -19.69
N ALA A 653 43.34 23.44 -20.31
CA ALA A 653 42.86 22.71 -21.48
C ALA A 653 42.38 23.63 -22.60
N SER A 654 42.50 23.17 -23.85
CA SER A 654 41.93 23.88 -25.00
C SER A 654 40.42 23.64 -25.12
N LEU A 655 39.96 22.41 -24.90
CA LEU A 655 38.56 22.01 -25.02
C LEU A 655 38.01 21.57 -23.67
N ILE A 656 36.94 22.20 -23.20
CA ILE A 656 36.23 21.77 -21.99
C ILE A 656 35.00 20.98 -22.39
N ILE A 657 34.83 19.79 -21.83
CA ILE A 657 33.72 18.90 -22.13
C ILE A 657 32.94 18.67 -20.84
N PHE A 658 31.72 19.18 -20.81
CA PHE A 658 30.83 19.07 -19.66
C PHE A 658 29.75 18.03 -19.92
N ILE A 659 29.67 17.01 -19.07
CA ILE A 659 28.64 15.98 -19.15
C ILE A 659 27.61 16.21 -18.04
N CYS A 660 26.49 16.79 -18.46
CA CYS A 660 25.36 17.21 -17.65
C CYS A 660 24.30 16.11 -17.60
N THR A 661 23.98 15.60 -16.42
CA THR A 661 22.89 14.63 -16.26
C THR A 661 21.60 15.26 -15.73
N ASN A 662 21.60 16.54 -15.36
CA ASN A 662 20.41 17.22 -14.84
C ASN A 662 20.39 18.73 -15.14
N SER A 663 19.21 19.28 -15.45
CA SER A 663 19.06 20.60 -16.11
C SER A 663 19.45 21.83 -15.27
N LYS A 664 19.72 21.67 -13.98
CA LYS A 664 19.96 22.79 -13.04
C LYS A 664 21.43 22.99 -12.66
N SER A 665 22.37 22.16 -13.15
CA SER A 665 23.72 22.07 -12.56
C SER A 665 24.83 22.84 -13.30
N ALA A 666 24.89 22.85 -14.65
CA ALA A 666 26.05 23.39 -15.39
C ALA A 666 26.44 24.84 -15.02
N PHE A 667 25.47 25.74 -14.79
CA PHE A 667 25.74 27.18 -14.57
C PHE A 667 25.95 27.58 -13.12
N ASN A 668 25.56 26.72 -12.18
CA ASN A 668 26.03 26.85 -10.80
C ASN A 668 27.49 26.39 -10.67
N ILE A 669 28.01 25.68 -11.68
CA ILE A 669 29.34 25.09 -11.70
C ILE A 669 30.37 26.00 -12.39
N ILE A 670 30.02 26.70 -13.49
CA ILE A 670 30.90 27.69 -14.15
C ILE A 670 30.28 29.10 -14.12
N LYS A 671 31.05 30.09 -13.68
CA LYS A 671 30.66 31.51 -13.60
C LYS A 671 30.74 32.06 -15.01
N PRO A 672 29.75 32.87 -15.45
CA PRO A 672 29.78 33.53 -16.75
C PRO A 672 31.12 34.18 -17.08
N GLN A 673 31.73 34.87 -16.12
CA GLN A 673 33.02 35.54 -16.29
C GLN A 673 34.17 34.57 -16.60
N LEU A 674 34.24 33.42 -15.92
CA LEU A 674 35.31 32.44 -16.14
C LEU A 674 35.10 31.69 -17.46
N PHE A 675 33.86 31.39 -17.82
CA PHE A 675 33.51 30.85 -19.13
C PHE A 675 33.98 31.78 -20.25
N LEU A 676 33.67 33.08 -20.14
CA LEU A 676 34.07 34.09 -21.11
C LEU A 676 35.60 34.23 -21.17
N GLN A 677 36.29 34.18 -20.03
CA GLN A 677 37.75 34.20 -19.98
C GLN A 677 38.37 32.99 -20.69
N HIS A 678 37.83 31.78 -20.50
CA HIS A 678 38.27 30.58 -21.22
C HIS A 678 38.05 30.72 -22.71
N MET A 679 36.84 31.09 -23.15
CA MET A 679 36.52 31.25 -24.56
C MET A 679 37.35 32.34 -25.23
N ASN A 680 37.80 33.36 -24.49
CA ASN A 680 38.67 34.42 -25.03
C ASN A 680 40.17 34.12 -24.86
N SER A 681 40.56 33.01 -24.22
CA SER A 681 41.96 32.72 -23.89
C SER A 681 42.83 32.32 -25.08
N SER A 682 42.26 31.62 -26.06
CA SER A 682 42.93 31.21 -27.29
C SER A 682 41.94 31.01 -28.43
N GLU A 683 42.40 31.02 -29.67
CA GLU A 683 41.56 30.75 -30.84
C GLU A 683 41.07 29.29 -30.92
N ASN A 684 41.77 28.38 -30.24
CA ASN A 684 41.41 26.96 -30.14
C ASN A 684 40.54 26.66 -28.91
N ALA A 685 40.27 27.64 -28.04
CA ALA A 685 39.49 27.40 -26.83
C ALA A 685 38.07 27.01 -27.20
N GLY A 686 37.65 25.80 -26.81
CA GLY A 686 36.35 25.23 -27.09
C GLY A 686 35.60 24.80 -25.84
N PHE A 687 34.29 24.68 -25.97
CA PHE A 687 33.41 24.18 -24.91
C PHE A 687 32.28 23.33 -25.51
N ILE A 688 32.17 22.09 -25.04
CA ILE A 688 31.12 21.13 -25.38
C ILE A 688 30.32 20.86 -24.12
N CYS A 689 28.99 20.95 -24.20
CA CYS A 689 28.09 20.52 -23.13
C CYS A 689 27.13 19.46 -23.66
N ILE A 690 27.02 18.33 -22.96
CA ILE A 690 26.14 17.22 -23.32
C ILE A 690 25.22 16.96 -22.14
N GLY A 691 23.92 17.12 -22.32
CA GLY A 691 22.98 16.94 -21.21
C GLY A 691 21.72 17.79 -21.28
N ASP A 692 20.94 17.82 -20.19
CA ASP A 692 19.64 18.47 -20.11
C ASP A 692 19.72 20.01 -20.03
N CYS A 693 20.52 20.67 -20.86
CA CYS A 693 20.68 22.12 -20.84
C CYS A 693 19.65 22.84 -21.73
N LEU A 694 19.11 23.97 -21.24
CA LEU A 694 18.25 24.85 -21.99
C LEU A 694 19.06 25.99 -22.64
N PRO A 695 18.68 26.50 -23.82
CA PRO A 695 19.36 27.65 -24.44
C PRO A 695 19.39 28.90 -23.55
N SER A 696 18.32 29.12 -22.76
CA SER A 696 18.22 30.21 -21.78
C SER A 696 19.33 30.20 -20.75
N ASP A 697 19.90 29.03 -20.49
CA ASP A 697 20.96 28.91 -19.52
C ASP A 697 22.26 29.60 -20.02
N PHE A 698 22.42 29.80 -21.34
CA PHE A 698 23.57 30.45 -21.99
C PHE A 698 23.33 31.92 -22.41
N ASP A 699 22.24 32.57 -21.98
CA ASP A 699 21.85 33.92 -22.43
C ASP A 699 22.89 35.03 -22.15
N PHE A 700 23.86 34.78 -21.26
CA PHE A 700 24.95 35.70 -20.98
C PHE A 700 26.09 35.66 -22.00
N ALA A 701 26.17 34.64 -22.86
CA ALA A 701 27.24 34.45 -23.84
C ALA A 701 26.93 35.20 -25.14
N VAL A 702 27.07 36.53 -25.13
CA VAL A 702 26.88 37.36 -26.34
C VAL A 702 28.20 37.46 -27.11
N PHE A 703 28.22 37.13 -28.41
CA PHE A 703 29.43 37.18 -29.26
C PHE A 703 29.49 38.47 -30.11
N ASP A 704 30.61 39.20 -30.05
CA ASP A 704 30.90 40.34 -30.92
C ASP A 704 31.52 39.87 -32.24
N TYR A 705 30.73 39.88 -33.31
CA TYR A 705 31.15 39.42 -34.64
C TYR A 705 32.21 40.32 -35.30
N ASN A 706 32.37 41.58 -34.86
CA ASN A 706 33.40 42.47 -35.43
C ASN A 706 34.75 42.30 -34.73
N LYS A 707 34.72 41.96 -33.44
CA LYS A 707 35.92 41.77 -32.62
C LYS A 707 36.30 40.30 -32.41
N PHE A 708 35.51 39.38 -32.97
CA PHE A 708 35.68 37.93 -32.81
C PHE A 708 35.88 37.47 -31.35
N GLN A 709 35.15 38.05 -30.41
CA GLN A 709 35.26 37.78 -28.97
C GLN A 709 33.90 37.77 -28.29
N PHE A 710 33.77 37.07 -27.16
CA PHE A 710 32.55 37.15 -26.35
C PHE A 710 32.55 38.41 -25.45
N ILE A 711 31.38 39.06 -25.33
CA ILE A 711 31.16 40.35 -24.63
C ILE A 711 30.77 40.11 -23.16
N ASP A 712 31.33 40.92 -22.25
CA ASP A 712 30.98 40.91 -20.83
C ASP A 712 29.58 41.51 -20.55
N SER A 713 28.88 40.85 -19.64
CA SER A 713 27.47 40.88 -19.21
C SER A 713 26.85 42.20 -18.70
N LYS A 714 27.44 43.38 -18.92
CA LYS A 714 26.87 44.64 -18.37
C LYS A 714 25.61 45.16 -19.08
N LYS A 715 25.22 44.61 -20.22
CA LYS A 715 23.94 44.92 -20.90
C LYS A 715 23.10 43.64 -21.03
N LYS A 716 22.28 43.35 -20.02
CA LYS A 716 21.23 42.33 -20.12
C LYS A 716 20.21 42.78 -21.16
N ILE A 717 20.12 42.08 -22.29
CA ILE A 717 18.88 42.11 -23.08
C ILE A 717 17.91 41.22 -22.30
N LYS A 718 16.80 41.79 -21.79
CA LYS A 718 15.72 40.98 -21.20
C LYS A 718 15.01 40.28 -22.35
N CYS A 719 15.27 38.99 -22.51
CA CYS A 719 14.46 38.12 -23.37
C CYS A 719 13.22 37.69 -22.58
N ASP A 720 12.03 38.05 -23.08
CA ASP A 720 10.77 37.51 -22.57
C ASP A 720 10.35 36.29 -23.40
N ALA A 721 9.69 35.32 -22.76
CA ALA A 721 9.52 33.96 -23.28
C ALA A 721 8.67 33.85 -24.57
N SER A 722 8.03 34.93 -25.00
CA SER A 722 7.12 35.00 -26.15
C SER A 722 7.78 35.33 -27.50
N ASN A 723 9.08 35.69 -27.53
CA ASN A 723 9.76 36.19 -28.74
C ASN A 723 10.60 35.14 -29.50
N HIS A 724 10.25 33.86 -29.42
CA HIS A 724 11.00 32.81 -30.12
C HIS A 724 10.11 32.02 -31.09
N LEU A 725 10.47 32.05 -32.38
CA LEU A 725 10.07 31.01 -33.35
C LEU A 725 11.13 29.90 -33.32
N TRP A 726 10.74 28.70 -32.88
CA TRP A 726 11.65 27.58 -32.69
C TRP A 726 11.58 26.59 -33.86
N SER A 727 12.74 26.17 -34.38
CA SER A 727 12.87 24.79 -34.84
C SER A 727 13.29 23.93 -33.65
N SER A 728 12.29 23.31 -33.02
CA SER A 728 12.43 22.04 -32.32
C SER A 728 12.23 20.92 -33.34
N PHE A 729 12.88 19.78 -33.14
CA PHE A 729 12.30 18.53 -33.60
C PHE A 729 11.03 18.28 -32.74
N GLY A 730 9.88 18.90 -33.08
CA GLY A 730 8.59 18.67 -32.41
C GLY A 730 7.66 19.89 -32.35
N CYS A 731 6.40 19.68 -32.76
CA CYS A 731 5.33 20.66 -33.01
C CYS A 731 4.78 21.44 -31.80
N ARG A 732 4.32 22.68 -32.06
CA ARG A 732 2.99 23.23 -31.67
C ARG A 732 2.72 24.57 -32.41
N GLN A 733 1.54 24.74 -33.00
CA GLN A 733 1.08 25.98 -33.67
C GLN A 733 0.70 27.07 -32.65
N PRO A 734 1.07 28.35 -32.85
CA PRO A 734 0.45 29.48 -32.16
C PRO A 734 -0.73 30.08 -32.95
N ASP A 735 -1.66 30.67 -32.21
CA ASP A 735 -2.89 31.33 -32.69
C ASP A 735 -2.56 32.65 -33.42
N VAL A 736 -2.86 32.69 -34.71
CA VAL A 736 -2.45 33.73 -35.68
C VAL A 736 -3.09 35.09 -35.36
N GLU A 737 -4.33 35.13 -34.88
CA GLU A 737 -5.02 36.39 -34.59
C GLU A 737 -4.38 37.13 -33.41
N LYS A 738 -3.86 36.38 -32.43
CA LYS A 738 -3.21 36.93 -31.23
C LYS A 738 -1.83 37.50 -31.55
N LEU A 739 -1.09 36.86 -32.46
CA LEU A 739 0.20 37.35 -32.98
C LEU A 739 0.01 38.63 -33.81
N ASN A 740 -1.07 38.72 -34.58
CA ASN A 740 -1.42 39.92 -35.36
C ASN A 740 -1.73 41.13 -34.47
N ALA A 741 -2.45 40.94 -33.37
CA ALA A 741 -2.74 42.03 -32.42
C ALA A 741 -1.46 42.56 -31.75
N MET A 742 -0.58 41.66 -31.30
CA MET A 742 0.69 42.02 -30.65
C MET A 742 1.68 42.71 -31.60
N ALA A 743 1.76 42.27 -32.86
CA ALA A 743 2.64 42.87 -33.85
C ALA A 743 2.22 44.32 -34.19
N ASN A 744 0.91 44.60 -34.24
CA ASN A 744 0.38 45.94 -34.50
C ASN A 744 0.59 46.88 -33.30
N GLU A 745 0.54 46.37 -32.08
CA GLU A 745 0.79 47.15 -30.86
C GLU A 745 2.29 47.51 -30.73
N LEU A 746 3.19 46.56 -31.01
CA LEU A 746 4.64 46.78 -31.07
C LEU A 746 5.06 47.77 -32.15
N ARG A 747 4.37 47.79 -33.29
CA ARG A 747 4.60 48.74 -34.38
C ARG A 747 4.29 50.18 -33.96
N ALA A 748 3.18 50.38 -33.25
CA ALA A 748 2.72 51.70 -32.83
C ALA A 748 3.62 52.34 -31.74
N ASP A 749 4.27 51.52 -30.90
CA ASP A 749 5.20 51.99 -29.87
C ASP A 749 6.61 52.29 -30.42
N TYR A 750 7.08 51.54 -31.42
CA TYR A 750 8.41 51.71 -32.01
C TYR A 750 8.50 52.84 -33.04
N GLU A 751 7.42 53.17 -33.76
CA GLU A 751 7.39 54.28 -34.74
C GLU A 751 7.53 55.68 -34.09
N LYS A 752 7.55 55.79 -32.75
CA LYS A 752 7.72 57.06 -32.02
C LYS A 752 9.17 57.42 -31.63
N GLN A 753 10.16 56.59 -31.93
CA GLN A 753 11.56 56.85 -31.54
C GLN A 753 12.44 57.14 -32.77
N GLU A 754 12.72 58.43 -33.01
CA GLU A 754 13.59 58.93 -34.07
C GLU A 754 15.07 58.73 -33.73
N ASP A 755 15.63 57.59 -34.15
CA ASP A 755 17.00 57.44 -34.69
C ASP A 755 17.37 55.95 -34.64
N HIS A 756 17.10 55.19 -35.70
CA HIS A 756 17.94 54.08 -36.15
C HIS A 756 17.49 53.53 -37.51
N THR A 757 18.48 53.22 -38.36
CA THR A 757 18.35 52.65 -39.70
C THR A 757 18.13 51.14 -39.62
N PHE A 758 16.87 50.66 -39.72
CA PHE A 758 16.55 49.26 -40.05
C PHE A 758 15.28 49.15 -40.91
N LEU A 759 15.32 48.29 -41.92
CA LEU A 759 14.22 47.94 -42.82
C LEU A 759 13.61 46.60 -42.34
N TYR A 760 12.28 46.50 -42.23
CA TYR A 760 11.54 45.26 -41.97
C TYR A 760 10.60 44.94 -43.15
N GLN A 761 10.49 43.66 -43.52
CA GLN A 761 9.49 43.15 -44.46
C GLN A 761 8.71 41.99 -43.80
N VAL A 762 7.37 42.05 -43.88
CA VAL A 762 6.42 41.01 -43.47
C VAL A 762 5.88 40.36 -44.74
N VAL A 763 5.79 39.02 -44.79
CA VAL A 763 5.18 38.26 -45.90
C VAL A 763 4.15 37.29 -45.32
N TYR A 764 2.94 37.27 -45.89
CA TYR A 764 1.88 36.27 -45.69
C TYR A 764 1.48 35.71 -47.06
N ASP A 765 1.07 34.44 -47.13
CA ASP A 765 0.53 33.81 -48.35
C ASP A 765 -0.91 33.33 -48.11
N ASP A 766 -1.80 33.69 -49.04
CA ASP A 766 -3.19 33.27 -49.18
C ASP A 766 -3.21 32.12 -50.22
N THR A 767 -3.41 30.87 -49.81
CA THR A 767 -4.05 29.86 -50.69
C THR A 767 -4.65 28.70 -49.88
N GLU A 768 -5.95 28.53 -50.03
CA GLU A 768 -6.72 27.34 -49.67
C GLU A 768 -6.44 26.22 -50.70
N ASP A 769 -5.55 25.26 -50.41
CA ASP A 769 -5.67 23.93 -51.04
C ASP A 769 -4.94 22.83 -50.24
N ALA A 770 -5.71 21.81 -49.85
CA ALA A 770 -5.30 20.74 -48.97
C ALA A 770 -4.59 19.61 -49.72
N CYS A 771 -3.33 19.79 -50.11
CA CYS A 771 -2.33 18.72 -50.28
C CYS A 771 -1.01 19.24 -50.89
N SER A 772 -0.24 20.04 -50.17
CA SER A 772 1.23 20.06 -50.27
C SER A 772 1.79 20.94 -49.15
N GLN A 773 2.54 20.34 -48.23
CA GLN A 773 3.43 21.10 -47.36
C GLN A 773 4.72 21.40 -48.14
N HIS A 774 5.53 22.36 -47.69
CA HIS A 774 6.71 23.00 -48.32
C HIS A 774 6.31 24.28 -49.11
N CYS A 775 6.83 25.49 -48.86
CA CYS A 775 8.16 25.88 -48.34
C CYS A 775 8.23 27.33 -47.78
N MET A 776 9.42 27.79 -47.35
CA MET A 776 9.74 29.18 -46.97
C MET A 776 10.76 29.84 -47.94
N ALA A 777 10.57 31.13 -48.22
CA ALA A 777 11.50 32.06 -48.87
C ALA A 777 12.15 33.00 -47.84
N ALA A 778 13.39 33.47 -48.07
CA ALA A 778 14.02 34.53 -47.26
C ALA A 778 14.92 35.48 -48.08
N ALA A 779 14.78 36.78 -47.81
CA ALA A 779 15.61 37.88 -48.27
C ALA A 779 16.53 38.39 -47.12
N TYR A 780 17.70 38.95 -47.45
CA TYR A 780 18.79 39.28 -46.51
C TYR A 780 18.71 40.68 -45.84
N GLY A 781 19.04 40.77 -44.55
CA GLY A 781 19.23 42.01 -43.77
C GLY A 781 20.28 41.85 -42.64
N LYS A 782 21.07 42.91 -42.36
CA LYS A 782 22.47 42.83 -41.88
C LYS A 782 22.77 42.98 -40.38
N LYS A 783 21.82 42.86 -39.45
CA LYS A 783 22.13 43.04 -38.01
C LYS A 783 21.12 42.31 -37.12
N TYR A 784 21.63 41.33 -36.37
CA TYR A 784 20.98 40.52 -35.33
C TYR A 784 19.99 39.45 -35.82
N VAL A 785 20.49 38.20 -35.94
CA VAL A 785 19.68 36.97 -35.98
C VAL A 785 20.36 35.95 -35.06
N TYR A 786 19.58 35.36 -34.14
CA TYR A 786 20.01 34.35 -33.17
C TYR A 786 19.73 32.94 -33.71
N LYS A 787 20.61 31.98 -33.35
CA LYS A 787 20.53 30.51 -33.54
C LYS A 787 21.28 29.87 -34.73
N SER A 788 21.43 30.48 -35.90
CA SER A 788 22.27 29.91 -37.00
C SER A 788 23.63 30.60 -37.17
N THR A 789 23.72 31.89 -36.82
CA THR A 789 24.89 32.75 -37.04
C THR A 789 26.02 32.56 -36.02
N LEU A 790 25.71 32.14 -34.79
CA LEU A 790 26.71 31.78 -33.77
C LEU A 790 27.62 30.62 -34.26
N ASN A 791 27.08 29.70 -35.07
CA ASN A 791 27.84 28.60 -35.67
C ASN A 791 28.51 28.95 -37.01
N PHE A 792 28.20 30.12 -37.59
CA PHE A 792 28.72 30.54 -38.90
C PHE A 792 30.11 31.19 -38.81
N GLN A 793 30.45 31.88 -37.71
CA GLN A 793 31.73 32.60 -37.56
C GLN A 793 32.57 32.25 -36.31
N VAL A 794 32.06 31.46 -35.35
CA VAL A 794 32.79 31.08 -34.12
C VAL A 794 33.58 29.77 -34.28
N GLY A 795 33.77 29.26 -35.51
CA GLY A 795 34.67 28.14 -35.79
C GLY A 795 34.40 26.84 -35.01
N ASN A 796 33.12 26.45 -34.85
CA ASN A 796 32.67 25.28 -34.07
C ASN A 796 33.10 25.25 -32.59
N ARG A 797 33.49 26.39 -31.99
CA ARG A 797 34.11 26.43 -30.65
C ARG A 797 33.13 26.27 -29.46
N PHE A 798 31.82 26.40 -29.66
CA PHE A 798 30.82 26.22 -28.60
C PHE A 798 29.69 25.31 -29.07
N ILE A 799 29.50 24.17 -28.40
CA ILE A 799 28.55 23.13 -28.80
C ILE A 799 27.72 22.69 -27.60
N VAL A 800 26.40 22.67 -27.75
CA VAL A 800 25.47 22.17 -26.73
C VAL A 800 24.59 21.08 -27.34
N VAL A 801 24.63 19.88 -26.77
CA VAL A 801 23.84 18.73 -27.21
C VAL A 801 22.86 18.34 -26.11
N ASN A 802 21.56 18.51 -26.37
CA ASN A 802 20.52 18.18 -25.40
C ASN A 802 20.33 16.66 -25.26
N SER A 803 20.25 16.12 -24.04
CA SER A 803 20.05 14.67 -23.81
C SER A 803 18.65 14.13 -24.09
N LYS A 804 17.58 14.96 -24.06
CA LYS A 804 16.19 14.50 -24.26
C LYS A 804 15.76 14.37 -25.71
N SER A 805 16.48 14.99 -26.64
CA SER A 805 16.19 14.88 -28.08
C SER A 805 17.05 13.76 -28.66
N PRO A 806 16.49 12.67 -29.18
CA PRO A 806 17.28 11.67 -29.89
C PRO A 806 17.92 12.31 -31.13
N LEU A 807 19.21 12.03 -31.36
CA LEU A 807 19.95 12.53 -32.53
C LEU A 807 19.40 11.94 -33.83
N LEU A 808 18.74 10.78 -33.76
CA LEU A 808 18.03 10.11 -34.84
C LEU A 808 16.58 9.84 -34.37
N THR A 809 15.59 10.37 -35.11
CA THR A 809 14.17 10.01 -34.97
C THR A 809 13.69 9.38 -36.26
N ASP A 810 12.87 8.32 -36.20
CA ASP A 810 12.21 7.70 -37.36
C ASP A 810 11.54 8.71 -38.31
N SER A 811 11.07 9.84 -37.79
CA SER A 811 10.32 10.86 -38.53
C SER A 811 11.15 11.84 -39.36
N ARG A 812 12.48 11.67 -39.49
CA ARG A 812 13.34 12.54 -40.34
C ARG A 812 14.03 11.83 -41.50
N LEU A 813 13.67 10.57 -41.75
CA LEU A 813 13.93 9.93 -43.03
C LEU A 813 12.72 10.18 -43.95
N PRO A 814 12.92 10.51 -45.24
CA PRO A 814 11.83 10.91 -46.13
C PRO A 814 10.90 9.77 -46.56
N PHE A 815 10.82 8.65 -45.83
CA PHE A 815 10.02 7.49 -46.21
C PHE A 815 9.13 6.96 -45.07
N LYS A 816 7.83 6.85 -45.34
CA LYS A 816 6.96 5.84 -44.69
C LYS A 816 7.18 4.52 -45.42
N LEU A 817 7.88 3.57 -44.81
CA LEU A 817 7.86 2.18 -45.27
C LEU A 817 6.50 1.55 -44.93
N GLN A 818 5.90 0.88 -45.92
CA GLN A 818 4.72 0.04 -45.71
C GLN A 818 5.05 -1.08 -44.72
N ALA A 819 4.08 -1.38 -43.86
CA ALA A 819 4.18 -2.26 -42.69
C ALA A 819 4.94 -3.58 -42.95
N PRO A 820 5.75 -4.06 -41.98
CA PRO A 820 6.02 -5.48 -41.89
C PRO A 820 4.79 -6.21 -41.32
N LEU A 821 4.56 -7.40 -41.87
CA LEU A 821 3.51 -8.36 -41.52
C LEU A 821 3.34 -8.57 -40.01
N ASN A 822 2.07 -8.72 -39.60
CA ASN A 822 1.63 -9.23 -38.30
C ASN A 822 2.55 -10.32 -37.74
N MET A 823 3.22 -10.05 -36.62
CA MET A 823 3.43 -11.04 -35.57
C MET A 823 3.08 -10.42 -34.22
N ASN A 824 2.25 -11.15 -33.49
CA ASN A 824 1.48 -10.72 -32.33
C ASN A 824 2.32 -10.20 -31.15
N GLN A 825 1.74 -9.23 -30.45
CA GLN A 825 2.09 -8.81 -29.10
C GLN A 825 2.02 -10.00 -28.13
N GLN A 826 3.07 -10.19 -27.31
CA GLN A 826 2.98 -10.39 -25.84
C GLN A 826 4.38 -10.57 -25.22
N ASP A 827 4.68 -9.70 -24.26
CA ASP A 827 5.58 -9.87 -23.11
C ASP A 827 6.82 -10.77 -23.28
N LYS A 828 7.98 -10.16 -23.54
CA LYS A 828 9.27 -10.68 -23.04
C LYS A 828 10.17 -9.56 -22.54
N VAL A 829 10.23 -9.49 -21.21
CA VAL A 829 11.35 -9.02 -20.40
C VAL A 829 12.67 -9.46 -21.05
N VAL A 830 13.55 -8.50 -21.36
CA VAL A 830 14.95 -8.80 -21.70
C VAL A 830 15.61 -9.35 -20.42
N PRO A 831 16.11 -10.60 -20.41
CA PRO A 831 16.83 -11.13 -19.27
C PRO A 831 18.16 -10.38 -19.14
N SER A 832 18.48 -9.97 -17.91
CA SER A 832 19.85 -9.64 -17.51
C SER A 832 20.79 -10.75 -17.99
N CYS A 833 21.87 -10.37 -18.68
CA CYS A 833 22.91 -11.28 -19.16
C CYS A 833 23.74 -11.84 -17.99
N GLU A 834 23.12 -12.71 -17.19
CA GLU A 834 23.78 -13.69 -16.34
C GLU A 834 23.27 -15.06 -16.79
N ASN A 835 23.84 -15.59 -17.88
CA ASN A 835 24.22 -17.01 -18.03
C ASN A 835 24.49 -17.39 -19.50
N THR A 836 25.64 -18.05 -19.67
CA THR A 836 26.03 -18.94 -20.78
C THR A 836 26.37 -18.32 -22.15
N ILE A 837 27.58 -17.77 -22.25
CA ILE A 837 28.48 -18.10 -23.36
C ILE A 837 29.77 -18.66 -22.73
N GLY A 838 30.23 -19.81 -23.21
CA GLY A 838 31.32 -20.58 -22.64
C GLY A 838 32.63 -19.80 -22.50
N ILE A 839 33.01 -19.51 -21.27
CA ILE A 839 34.28 -18.91 -20.90
C ILE A 839 35.35 -20.02 -20.99
N ASN A 840 36.07 -20.05 -22.11
CA ASN A 840 37.38 -20.66 -22.17
C ASN A 840 38.36 -19.60 -22.72
N LYS A 841 39.22 -19.11 -21.81
CA LYS A 841 40.35 -18.20 -22.03
C LYS A 841 40.04 -16.83 -22.67
N ILE A 842 39.75 -15.85 -21.81
CA ILE A 842 39.97 -14.42 -22.09
C ILE A 842 41.12 -14.00 -21.16
N ASP A 843 42.35 -14.00 -21.68
CA ASP A 843 43.60 -13.85 -20.91
C ASP A 843 44.19 -12.42 -21.00
N SER A 844 43.40 -11.37 -21.27
CA SER A 844 43.92 -10.00 -21.20
C SER A 844 42.87 -8.94 -20.84
N THR A 845 43.24 -8.02 -19.95
CA THR A 845 42.50 -6.82 -19.50
C THR A 845 41.95 -6.00 -20.69
N SER A 846 42.64 -6.05 -21.83
CA SER A 846 42.24 -5.34 -23.06
C SER A 846 40.96 -5.85 -23.72
N GLN A 847 40.62 -7.15 -23.57
CA GLN A 847 39.46 -7.75 -24.23
C GLN A 847 38.16 -7.49 -23.46
N ILE A 848 38.23 -7.40 -22.12
CA ILE A 848 37.09 -7.07 -21.26
C ILE A 848 36.69 -5.59 -21.44
N GLU A 849 37.69 -4.70 -21.54
CA GLU A 849 37.45 -3.28 -21.86
C GLU A 849 36.81 -3.09 -23.24
N GLU A 850 37.11 -3.94 -24.23
CA GLU A 850 36.45 -3.86 -25.54
C GLU A 850 34.96 -4.23 -25.50
N VAL A 851 34.57 -5.22 -24.70
CA VAL A 851 33.16 -5.64 -24.53
C VAL A 851 32.37 -4.58 -23.76
N ILE A 852 32.91 -4.04 -22.66
CA ILE A 852 32.25 -2.98 -21.86
C ILE A 852 32.01 -1.70 -22.69
N ILE A 853 32.93 -1.39 -23.61
CA ILE A 853 32.83 -0.22 -24.48
C ILE A 853 31.79 -0.42 -25.59
N GLN A 854 31.56 -1.66 -26.06
CA GLN A 854 30.54 -1.94 -27.08
C GLN A 854 29.12 -1.65 -26.58
N ASP A 855 28.82 -1.92 -25.30
CA ASP A 855 27.50 -1.63 -24.70
C ASP A 855 27.25 -0.12 -24.48
N ALA A 856 28.29 0.71 -24.39
CA ALA A 856 28.19 2.15 -24.10
C ALA A 856 28.02 3.04 -25.36
N ILE A 857 28.41 2.56 -26.55
CA ILE A 857 28.43 3.35 -27.80
C ILE A 857 27.11 3.15 -28.56
N HIS A 858 26.03 3.71 -28.03
CA HIS A 858 24.80 3.96 -28.79
C HIS A 858 24.77 5.42 -29.24
N MET A 859 24.36 5.74 -30.48
CA MET A 859 24.35 7.13 -30.99
C MET A 859 23.55 8.09 -30.10
N ASN A 860 22.49 7.61 -29.45
CA ASN A 860 21.71 8.40 -28.51
C ASN A 860 22.24 8.37 -27.05
N SER A 861 23.29 7.59 -26.74
CA SER A 861 23.98 7.63 -25.44
C SER A 861 24.81 8.91 -25.29
N GLN A 862 25.28 9.21 -24.07
CA GLN A 862 26.15 10.35 -23.84
C GLN A 862 27.48 10.23 -24.60
N VAL A 863 28.01 9.01 -24.75
CA VAL A 863 29.23 8.72 -25.50
C VAL A 863 29.03 8.96 -27.01
N GLY A 864 27.94 8.48 -27.59
CA GLY A 864 27.61 8.71 -29.00
C GLY A 864 27.39 10.20 -29.31
N ARG A 865 26.69 10.91 -28.42
CA ARG A 865 26.53 12.38 -28.49
C ARG A 865 27.86 13.11 -28.42
N LEU A 866 28.78 12.64 -27.59
CA LEU A 866 30.12 13.22 -27.47
C LEU A 866 30.95 13.01 -28.73
N LEU A 867 30.91 11.80 -29.31
CA LEU A 867 31.56 11.51 -30.59
C LEU A 867 31.10 12.49 -31.67
N CYS A 868 29.78 12.67 -31.82
CA CYS A 868 29.20 13.62 -32.76
C CYS A 868 29.63 15.06 -32.50
N ALA A 869 29.65 15.48 -31.23
CA ALA A 869 30.07 16.83 -30.84
C ALA A 869 31.56 17.08 -31.15
N ILE A 870 32.45 16.11 -30.92
CA ILE A 870 33.88 16.24 -31.24
C ILE A 870 34.12 16.28 -32.75
N LEU A 871 33.43 15.43 -33.53
CA LEU A 871 33.50 15.47 -34.99
C LEU A 871 32.97 16.81 -35.54
N PHE A 872 31.94 17.37 -34.90
CA PHE A 872 31.44 18.69 -35.26
C PHE A 872 32.45 19.79 -34.92
N TYR A 873 33.08 19.71 -33.74
CA TYR A 873 34.14 20.64 -33.30
C TYR A 873 35.32 20.66 -34.30
N GLN A 874 35.78 19.50 -34.78
CA GLN A 874 36.92 19.39 -35.71
C GLN A 874 36.63 19.87 -37.15
N GLY A 875 35.35 19.96 -37.55
CA GLY A 875 34.95 20.36 -38.89
C GLY A 875 34.97 19.22 -39.93
N PHE A 876 34.24 19.39 -41.03
CA PHE A 876 33.87 18.30 -41.96
C PHE A 876 35.06 17.60 -42.62
N GLU A 877 36.01 18.34 -43.21
CA GLU A 877 37.13 17.73 -43.95
C GLU A 877 38.05 16.91 -43.03
N LYS A 878 38.37 17.45 -41.83
CA LYS A 878 39.14 16.73 -40.82
C LYS A 878 38.38 15.51 -40.30
N SER A 879 37.09 15.64 -40.02
CA SER A 879 36.27 14.52 -39.53
C SER A 879 36.15 13.38 -40.55
N LEU A 880 35.99 13.68 -41.84
CA LEU A 880 36.00 12.68 -42.92
C LEU A 880 37.35 11.98 -43.04
N GLN A 881 38.44 12.74 -43.00
CA GLN A 881 39.80 12.18 -43.01
C GLN A 881 40.03 11.27 -41.80
N MET A 882 39.58 11.67 -40.60
CA MET A 882 39.74 10.89 -39.36
C MET A 882 38.90 9.62 -39.32
N ILE A 883 37.65 9.66 -39.83
CA ILE A 883 36.79 8.47 -39.97
C ILE A 883 37.43 7.47 -40.93
N HIS A 884 38.06 7.96 -42.00
CA HIS A 884 38.73 7.13 -42.99
C HIS A 884 40.06 6.53 -42.47
N GLU A 885 40.88 7.30 -41.77
CA GLU A 885 42.19 6.86 -41.27
C GLU A 885 42.10 5.87 -40.10
N LYS A 886 40.94 5.78 -39.41
CA LYS A 886 40.80 4.99 -38.17
C LYS A 886 39.75 3.89 -38.30
N SER A 887 40.19 2.71 -38.72
CA SER A 887 39.36 1.50 -38.83
C SER A 887 38.59 1.15 -37.54
N THR A 888 39.14 1.47 -36.36
CA THR A 888 38.49 1.29 -35.06
C THR A 888 37.39 2.31 -34.80
N LEU A 889 37.56 3.58 -35.24
CA LEU A 889 36.52 4.63 -35.13
C LEU A 889 35.34 4.30 -36.05
N ALA A 890 35.66 3.84 -37.26
CA ALA A 890 34.74 3.19 -38.17
C ALA A 890 33.98 2.06 -37.45
N ARG A 891 34.66 1.05 -36.91
CA ARG A 891 34.00 -0.07 -36.19
C ARG A 891 33.16 0.37 -34.98
N CYS A 892 33.59 1.37 -34.20
CA CYS A 892 32.79 1.92 -33.08
C CYS A 892 31.50 2.60 -33.57
N ILE A 893 31.52 3.22 -34.75
CA ILE A 893 30.32 3.76 -35.41
C ILE A 893 29.49 2.62 -36.04
N PHE A 894 30.12 1.51 -36.42
CA PHE A 894 29.52 0.41 -37.22
C PHE A 894 29.12 -0.85 -36.43
N ALA A 895 29.38 -0.94 -35.12
CA ALA A 895 29.00 -2.11 -34.29
C ALA A 895 27.52 -2.14 -33.88
N LEU A 896 26.69 -1.21 -34.39
CA LEU A 896 25.23 -1.28 -34.31
C LEU A 896 24.73 -2.36 -35.28
N ASP A 897 24.84 -3.63 -34.89
CA ASP A 897 24.05 -4.73 -35.46
C ASP A 897 22.62 -4.74 -34.88
N SER A 898 22.11 -3.56 -34.50
CA SER A 898 20.69 -3.33 -34.21
C SER A 898 20.03 -2.82 -35.48
N SER A 899 19.25 -3.71 -36.07
CA SER A 899 18.31 -3.68 -37.21
C SER A 899 17.67 -2.37 -37.72
N GLU A 900 18.04 -1.17 -37.27
CA GLU A 900 17.33 0.07 -37.63
C GLU A 900 18.08 0.97 -38.63
N PHE A 901 19.41 1.03 -38.68
CA PHE A 901 20.10 1.93 -39.64
C PHE A 901 21.43 1.36 -40.20
N SER A 902 21.58 1.40 -41.52
CA SER A 902 22.74 0.99 -42.30
C SER A 902 23.82 2.08 -42.41
N PHE A 903 25.08 1.68 -42.63
CA PHE A 903 26.23 2.55 -42.91
C PHE A 903 25.91 3.68 -43.92
N SER A 904 25.14 3.32 -44.95
CA SER A 904 24.63 4.19 -45.99
C SER A 904 23.85 5.38 -45.43
N GLU A 905 23.00 5.15 -44.43
CA GLU A 905 22.05 6.12 -43.90
C GLU A 905 22.73 7.13 -42.97
N ILE A 906 23.71 6.71 -42.18
CA ILE A 906 24.51 7.62 -41.34
C ILE A 906 25.35 8.56 -42.19
N VAL A 907 25.99 8.04 -43.25
CA VAL A 907 26.79 8.85 -44.20
C VAL A 907 25.88 9.81 -44.99
N VAL A 908 24.71 9.35 -45.42
CA VAL A 908 23.71 10.18 -46.11
C VAL A 908 23.17 11.28 -45.18
N SER A 909 22.85 10.98 -43.92
CA SER A 909 22.40 11.99 -42.95
C SER A 909 23.48 13.02 -42.64
N LEU A 910 24.74 12.60 -42.46
CA LEU A 910 25.86 13.53 -42.27
C LEU A 910 26.08 14.41 -43.51
N ALA A 911 26.06 13.82 -44.70
CA ALA A 911 26.24 14.53 -45.96
C ALA A 911 25.09 15.49 -46.27
N MET A 912 23.83 15.08 -46.05
CA MET A 912 22.64 15.91 -46.26
C MET A 912 22.58 17.08 -45.28
N SER A 913 22.92 16.87 -44.01
CA SER A 913 23.03 17.95 -43.01
C SER A 913 24.06 19.01 -43.42
N ILE A 914 25.09 18.60 -44.16
CA ILE A 914 26.16 19.46 -44.63
C ILE A 914 25.80 20.14 -45.94
N ILE A 915 25.11 19.46 -46.86
CA ILE A 915 24.55 20.05 -48.09
C ILE A 915 23.49 21.09 -47.76
N GLU A 916 22.59 20.80 -46.83
CA GLU A 916 21.58 21.73 -46.34
C GLU A 916 22.24 22.95 -45.68
N ARG A 917 23.30 22.73 -44.87
CA ARG A 917 24.14 23.79 -44.32
C ARG A 917 24.81 24.64 -45.39
N GLU A 918 25.46 24.07 -46.40
CA GLU A 918 26.15 24.83 -47.46
C GLU A 918 25.18 25.58 -48.39
N TYR A 919 23.96 25.06 -48.59
CA TYR A 919 22.87 25.75 -49.27
C TYR A 919 22.36 26.95 -48.44
N ASP A 920 22.10 26.77 -47.15
CA ASP A 920 21.66 27.85 -46.25
C ASP A 920 22.77 28.90 -46.00
N ARG A 921 24.05 28.53 -46.20
CA ARG A 921 25.20 29.44 -46.24
C ARG A 921 25.23 30.33 -47.51
N GLY A 922 24.33 30.13 -48.47
CA GLY A 922 24.36 30.79 -49.78
C GLY A 922 25.56 30.40 -50.66
N SER A 923 26.30 29.36 -50.24
CA SER A 923 27.53 28.90 -50.90
C SER A 923 27.24 27.89 -52.03
N LEU A 924 26.02 27.33 -52.03
CA LEU A 924 25.44 26.57 -53.13
C LEU A 924 24.25 27.32 -53.74
N GLU A 925 24.35 27.74 -55.01
CA GLU A 925 23.22 28.20 -55.82
C GLU A 925 22.79 27.11 -56.81
N PHE A 926 21.55 26.64 -56.74
CA PHE A 926 21.01 25.63 -57.66
C PHE A 926 20.52 26.26 -58.98
N LEU A 927 21.43 26.87 -59.75
CA LEU A 927 21.15 27.38 -61.09
C LEU A 927 21.39 26.28 -62.14
N SER A 928 20.29 25.63 -62.55
CA SER A 928 20.12 24.59 -63.58
C SER A 928 20.50 23.14 -63.19
N SER A 929 19.63 22.19 -63.57
CA SER A 929 19.74 20.75 -63.31
C SER A 929 21.07 20.11 -63.76
N LYS A 930 21.70 20.64 -64.82
CA LYS A 930 23.00 20.14 -65.32
C LYS A 930 24.19 20.44 -64.40
N ARG A 931 24.18 21.55 -63.64
CA ARG A 931 25.28 21.90 -62.72
C ARG A 931 25.17 21.18 -61.39
N ILE A 932 23.96 20.92 -60.92
CA ILE A 932 23.69 20.12 -59.72
C ILE A 932 24.20 18.70 -59.91
N VAL A 933 23.81 18.05 -61.01
CA VAL A 933 24.31 16.72 -61.35
C VAL A 933 25.83 16.76 -61.46
N LYS A 934 26.43 17.81 -62.03
CA LYS A 934 27.89 17.94 -62.11
C LYS A 934 28.58 18.15 -60.75
N GLN A 935 27.98 18.87 -59.81
CA GLN A 935 28.53 19.05 -58.46
C GLN A 935 28.32 17.81 -57.58
N ALA A 936 27.15 17.18 -57.64
CA ALA A 936 26.89 15.90 -56.98
C ALA A 936 27.77 14.77 -57.55
N VAL A 937 28.00 14.76 -58.86
CA VAL A 937 28.96 13.86 -59.52
C VAL A 937 30.40 14.22 -59.12
N ASN A 938 30.79 15.50 -59.05
CA ASN A 938 32.12 15.87 -58.54
C ASN A 938 32.33 15.49 -57.07
N MET A 939 31.29 15.59 -56.23
CA MET A 939 31.33 15.16 -54.82
C MET A 939 31.37 13.64 -54.73
N SER A 940 30.56 12.95 -55.53
CA SER A 940 30.60 11.49 -55.71
C SER A 940 31.95 11.02 -56.24
N GLU A 941 32.59 11.73 -57.16
CA GLU A 941 33.91 11.41 -57.71
C GLU A 941 35.01 11.70 -56.69
N LYS A 942 34.90 12.78 -55.91
CA LYS A 942 35.80 13.04 -54.78
C LYS A 942 35.67 11.96 -53.71
N VAL A 943 34.46 11.50 -53.39
CA VAL A 943 34.20 10.40 -52.44
C VAL A 943 34.65 9.06 -53.03
N ASN A 944 34.38 8.77 -54.31
CA ASN A 944 34.82 7.55 -55.00
C ASN A 944 36.33 7.49 -55.27
N ASN A 945 37.02 8.64 -55.32
CA ASN A 945 38.47 8.74 -55.41
C ASN A 945 39.16 8.62 -54.04
N ILE A 946 38.41 8.54 -52.94
CA ILE A 946 38.93 8.07 -51.66
C ILE A 946 39.09 6.55 -51.79
N THR A 947 40.32 6.12 -52.03
CA THR A 947 40.71 4.75 -52.41
C THR A 947 40.26 3.65 -51.44
N GLY A 948 39.85 3.98 -50.21
CA GLY A 948 39.34 3.04 -49.21
C GLY A 948 37.89 2.58 -49.38
N ILE A 949 37.02 3.31 -50.11
CA ILE A 949 35.60 2.94 -50.26
C ILE A 949 35.44 1.70 -51.17
N LYS A 950 36.38 1.47 -52.09
CA LYS A 950 36.42 0.28 -52.94
C LYS A 950 36.82 -1.00 -52.20
N ALA A 951 37.41 -0.90 -51.01
CA ALA A 951 37.93 -2.06 -50.27
C ALA A 951 36.91 -2.70 -49.30
N MET A 952 35.73 -2.11 -49.12
CA MET A 952 34.63 -2.73 -48.36
C MET A 952 33.69 -3.48 -49.32
N GLU A 953 34.15 -4.63 -49.80
CA GLU A 953 33.36 -5.59 -50.59
C GLU A 953 32.16 -6.07 -49.77
N GLY A 954 31.02 -5.38 -49.90
CA GLY A 954 29.78 -5.72 -49.19
C GLY A 954 28.78 -4.56 -49.10
N CYS A 955 29.24 -3.31 -49.19
CA CYS A 955 28.34 -2.15 -49.25
C CYS A 955 27.80 -1.99 -50.68
N ASN A 956 26.61 -2.55 -50.93
CA ASN A 956 25.84 -2.27 -52.14
C ASN A 956 25.77 -0.75 -52.39
N ASN A 957 25.82 -0.33 -53.66
CA ASN A 957 25.74 1.07 -54.14
C ASN A 957 24.49 1.87 -53.69
N ASN A 958 23.71 1.34 -52.75
CA ASN A 958 22.52 1.93 -52.15
C ASN A 958 22.79 3.28 -51.47
N TRP A 959 23.97 3.53 -50.88
CA TRP A 959 24.24 4.83 -50.24
C TRP A 959 24.31 5.97 -51.27
N LEU A 960 24.91 5.73 -52.44
CA LEU A 960 24.99 6.74 -53.49
C LEU A 960 23.61 6.98 -54.10
N TYR A 961 22.83 5.91 -54.27
CA TYR A 961 21.43 5.99 -54.70
C TYR A 961 20.57 6.77 -53.68
N LEU A 962 20.68 6.46 -52.39
CA LEU A 962 20.01 7.16 -51.30
C LEU A 962 20.46 8.62 -51.20
N LEU A 963 21.75 8.91 -51.32
CA LEU A 963 22.28 10.28 -51.32
C LEU A 963 21.74 11.08 -52.50
N ILE A 964 21.80 10.52 -53.71
CA ILE A 964 21.29 11.16 -54.94
C ILE A 964 19.78 11.33 -54.86
N GLN A 965 19.05 10.36 -54.30
CA GLN A 965 17.60 10.43 -54.13
C GLN A 965 17.19 11.45 -53.07
N SER A 966 17.88 11.51 -51.91
CA SER A 966 17.67 12.54 -50.90
C SER A 966 18.05 13.94 -51.39
N LEU A 967 19.13 14.08 -52.17
CA LEU A 967 19.46 15.30 -52.89
C LEU A 967 18.38 15.66 -53.90
N TYR A 968 17.88 14.69 -54.67
CA TYR A 968 16.82 14.89 -55.65
C TYR A 968 15.54 15.38 -54.99
N GLU A 969 15.11 14.78 -53.87
CA GLU A 969 13.93 15.22 -53.12
C GLU A 969 14.14 16.59 -52.44
N PHE A 970 15.32 16.84 -51.86
CA PHE A 970 15.69 18.15 -51.34
C PHE A 970 15.63 19.23 -52.43
N ILE A 971 16.21 18.96 -53.60
CA ILE A 971 16.15 19.87 -54.76
C ILE A 971 14.73 19.94 -55.32
N HIS A 972 13.94 18.86 -55.32
CA HIS A 972 12.56 18.87 -55.79
C HIS A 972 11.68 19.78 -54.91
N SER A 973 11.83 19.68 -53.59
CA SER A 973 11.16 20.55 -52.63
C SER A 973 11.58 22.03 -52.76
N LYS A 974 12.83 22.32 -53.18
CA LYS A 974 13.33 23.70 -53.36
C LYS A 974 13.15 24.27 -54.79
N SER A 975 13.09 23.44 -55.83
CA SER A 975 13.06 23.84 -57.26
C SER A 975 11.66 24.13 -57.81
N LEU A 976 10.61 23.56 -57.20
CA LEU A 976 9.21 23.95 -57.48
C LEU A 976 8.95 25.45 -57.17
N MET A 977 9.80 26.09 -56.37
CA MET A 977 9.66 27.49 -55.95
C MET A 977 10.39 28.54 -56.82
N LEU A 978 11.30 28.14 -57.72
CA LEU A 978 12.26 29.10 -58.34
C LEU A 978 12.03 29.38 -59.84
N PHE A 979 10.98 28.85 -60.49
CA PHE A 979 10.71 29.11 -61.91
C PHE A 979 9.30 29.70 -62.16
N PRO A 980 9.18 30.86 -62.86
CA PRO A 980 7.89 31.42 -63.26
C PRO A 980 7.31 30.63 -64.44
N TRP A 981 6.16 29.98 -64.24
CA TRP A 981 5.48 29.12 -65.23
C TRP A 981 4.70 29.91 -66.31
N HIS A 982 5.32 30.92 -66.92
CA HIS A 982 4.67 31.73 -67.97
C HIS A 982 5.36 31.78 -69.34
N ALA A 983 6.40 30.99 -69.57
CA ALA A 983 6.89 30.78 -70.93
C ALA A 983 7.42 29.34 -71.09
N TYR A 984 7.11 28.73 -72.23
CA TYR A 984 7.45 27.37 -72.68
C TYR A 984 6.37 26.29 -72.46
N THR A 985 5.78 25.94 -73.59
CA THR A 985 4.93 24.77 -73.81
C THR A 985 5.74 23.48 -73.62
N ASN A 986 5.17 22.56 -72.82
CA ASN A 986 5.48 21.13 -72.69
C ASN A 986 6.30 20.69 -71.44
N LYS A 987 5.60 20.72 -70.29
CA LYS A 987 5.99 20.22 -68.95
C LYS A 987 6.52 18.77 -68.95
N ALA A 988 5.99 17.91 -69.82
CA ALA A 988 6.40 16.51 -69.94
C ALA A 988 7.83 16.34 -70.49
N LYS A 989 8.26 17.23 -71.40
CA LYS A 989 9.59 17.16 -72.04
C LYS A 989 10.74 17.59 -71.11
N GLN A 990 10.46 18.41 -70.10
CA GLN A 990 11.43 18.77 -69.07
C GLN A 990 11.50 17.74 -67.95
N GLN A 991 10.38 17.17 -67.52
CA GLN A 991 10.39 16.04 -66.56
C GLN A 991 11.13 14.81 -67.11
N GLN A 992 11.01 14.52 -68.41
CA GLN A 992 11.75 13.43 -69.07
C GLN A 992 13.24 13.74 -69.32
N LYS A 993 13.67 14.99 -69.16
CA LYS A 993 15.10 15.39 -69.22
C LYS A 993 15.76 15.45 -67.84
N LEU A 994 14.96 15.40 -66.77
CA LEU A 994 15.38 15.53 -65.37
C LEU A 994 15.33 14.18 -64.64
N LYS A 995 14.37 13.32 -64.98
CA LYS A 995 14.56 11.86 -64.96
C LYS A 995 15.64 11.48 -65.95
#